data_AF-A0A3S0WJ62-F1
#
_entry.id   AF-A0A3S0WJ62-F1
#
_cell.length_a   1.000
_cell.length_b   1.000
_cell.length_c   1.000
_cell.angle_alpha   90.00
_cell.angle_beta   90.00
_cell.angle_gamma   90.00
#
_symmetry.space_group_name_H-M   'P 1'
#
loop_
_entity.id
_entity.type
_entity.pdbx_description
1 polymer ?
#
loop_
_entity_poly.entity_id
_entity_poly.type
_entity_poly.pdbx_seq_one_letter_code
_entity_poly.pdbx_strand_id
1 'polypeptide(L)'
;MKKTNITTFLIIITAIMCGALHSQAQTKEAYAVKNDSTLTFYYDTHRTSRNGIKYDMPAASDDAPVWTGSGMCYNTDIKRAVFDVSFKEFRLTSTYDWFAYCSTLKEIIGMEYLNTEDVSDMSKMFSGCFSLTSIDLSNFNTKKVTDMSEMFYCCEALTSLDVSSFNTENVTSMYGMFNSCNALKALNLSNFNTGKVTNMNAMFYCCYSLKELNLSNFNTENVTSMDGMFYRCNTLTTLNLSNFNTEKVTNTKSMFYDCKSLTSLNLSNFNINKAREMGYMFDRCKELTTIFCDYTWICETSAEMFGSCTKLIGTVPFDDNYTDVSMANPDKGYFTKVYKQAYAVEEGTILTFYYDTKQSSRTGTTYSIPTSSDEKPAWAGTTNKKNTVITKAVFDESFKTLCLTGTYSWFAYCTALKEIVGMEYLNTENVSDMSEMFSDCSSLTSINLSEFNTGKTTNMNSMFKNCKNINTIYCNDTWICNKSEMMFSGCTKLVGAVPYNASNIDVTMANPNNGYFTKTRQAYAVEDGSTLTFYYDTRRASRSGTIYEMPEKPNIKPGWTGTSENCNSRINKAVFDESFKDFRLSSTFYWFAWCLTLTEIVGMENLNTEDVTNMRNMFSNCSKLNSLDLSNFNTKKVTDMSEMFNHCSRLNSLDLSNFNTENVTDMNKMFLYCRSLTSINLSSFNTANVSDMSYMFCGCSALKSLDLSTFRTEKVNNICGMFIDCQSLTSLDLSKFNTEKVTNMRYLFNNCKFLTSLDISNFNTEKVIDMSAIFCNCMSLTSLNISNFNTENVIDMSSMFSNCRSLKSLDISKLNTHKVIYMDAMFSDCSSLTSLDLSNFKTDNVIDMGGMFLNCKSITSLDLSKFNTQKVTEMRNMFSKCLSLISLNLSNLNTEKVTNTFGMFSECKSLTSLDLSSFNTHEVTDMEGMFYECNALTTIYCNDTWKCELSSNMFNGCTKLVGAIPYDENKTDATMANPDTGYFTSNAPSGVETGTEENVTITEIYTAHGQRIPEPQRGLNILRMSNGMIRKVIKK
;
A
#
# COMPACT_ATOMS: atom_id res chain seq x y z
N MET A 1 -25.39 -34.43 -60.28
CA MET A 1 -26.69 -33.81 -59.89
C MET A 1 -27.47 -34.78 -59.02
N LYS A 2 -27.87 -34.31 -57.84
CA LYS A 2 -28.98 -34.77 -56.96
C LYS A 2 -29.01 -36.20 -56.38
N LYS A 3 -28.96 -36.19 -55.04
CA LYS A 3 -29.78 -36.90 -54.03
C LYS A 3 -29.87 -38.45 -54.09
N THR A 4 -29.21 -39.14 -53.17
CA THR A 4 -29.65 -39.62 -51.83
C THR A 4 -30.45 -40.94 -51.84
N ASN A 5 -29.89 -41.90 -51.10
CA ASN A 5 -30.52 -42.67 -50.00
C ASN A 5 -30.86 -44.17 -50.15
N ILE A 6 -30.32 -44.89 -49.15
CA ILE A 6 -30.85 -46.08 -48.44
C ILE A 6 -30.61 -47.42 -49.13
N THR A 7 -29.54 -48.14 -48.71
CA THR A 7 -29.62 -49.39 -47.91
C THR A 7 -28.21 -49.85 -47.53
N THR A 8 -27.62 -49.28 -46.47
CA THR A 8 -26.59 -49.95 -45.66
C THR A 8 -26.69 -49.39 -44.24
N PHE A 9 -27.80 -49.75 -43.59
CA PHE A 9 -28.09 -49.47 -42.19
C PHE A 9 -28.08 -50.85 -41.49
N LEU A 10 -27.37 -50.95 -40.36
CA LEU A 10 -27.03 -52.18 -39.61
C LEU A 10 -25.98 -53.09 -40.27
N ILE A 11 -24.69 -52.77 -40.05
CA ILE A 11 -23.55 -53.67 -39.70
C ILE A 11 -22.27 -52.82 -39.81
N ILE A 12 -22.16 -51.72 -39.05
CA ILE A 12 -20.89 -51.12 -38.55
C ILE A 12 -21.25 -50.33 -37.27
N ILE A 13 -21.89 -51.00 -36.31
CA ILE A 13 -22.10 -50.50 -34.94
C ILE A 13 -21.65 -51.62 -33.99
N THR A 14 -20.42 -52.08 -34.15
CA THR A 14 -19.69 -52.99 -33.24
C THR A 14 -18.19 -53.03 -33.62
N ALA A 15 -17.57 -51.86 -33.78
CA ALA A 15 -16.10 -51.75 -33.88
C ALA A 15 -15.54 -50.40 -33.36
N ILE A 16 -16.27 -49.71 -32.47
CA ILE A 16 -15.75 -48.57 -31.69
C ILE A 16 -16.31 -48.67 -30.27
N MET A 17 -16.01 -49.80 -29.60
CA MET A 17 -16.07 -49.91 -28.14
C MET A 17 -14.85 -50.72 -27.69
N CYS A 18 -13.69 -50.06 -27.74
CA CYS A 18 -12.57 -50.35 -26.87
C CYS A 18 -11.68 -49.10 -26.83
N GLY A 19 -11.83 -48.29 -25.77
CA GLY A 19 -10.98 -47.12 -25.51
C GLY A 19 -11.73 -45.80 -25.32
N ALA A 20 -12.52 -45.66 -24.26
CA ALA A 20 -12.83 -44.35 -23.69
C ALA A 20 -12.82 -44.46 -22.16
N LEU A 21 -11.62 -44.30 -21.60
CA LEU A 21 -11.43 -44.04 -20.19
C LEU A 21 -12.04 -42.69 -19.81
N HIS A 22 -12.66 -42.64 -18.62
CA HIS A 22 -12.72 -41.52 -17.67
C HIS A 22 -12.45 -40.10 -18.21
N SER A 23 -13.48 -39.26 -18.30
CA SER A 23 -13.28 -37.80 -18.34
C SER A 23 -13.32 -37.25 -16.91
N GLN A 24 -12.16 -37.13 -16.27
CA GLN A 24 -11.95 -36.31 -15.07
C GLN A 24 -12.36 -34.85 -15.37
N ALA A 25 -13.10 -34.21 -14.47
CA ALA A 25 -13.30 -32.76 -14.53
C ALA A 25 -11.96 -32.08 -14.21
N GLN A 26 -11.31 -31.56 -15.25
CA GLN A 26 -10.03 -30.85 -15.11
C GLN A 26 -10.28 -29.48 -14.47
N THR A 27 -9.61 -29.18 -13.36
CA THR A 27 -9.53 -27.84 -12.78
C THR A 27 -8.73 -26.94 -13.71
N LYS A 28 -9.07 -25.63 -13.80
CA LYS A 28 -8.22 -24.68 -14.53
C LYS A 28 -6.85 -24.70 -13.87
N GLU A 29 -5.83 -25.03 -14.64
CA GLU A 29 -4.46 -25.05 -14.19
C GLU A 29 -3.70 -23.96 -14.94
N ALA A 30 -2.73 -23.33 -14.27
CA ALA A 30 -1.82 -22.41 -14.91
C ALA A 30 -0.64 -23.21 -15.44
N TYR A 31 -0.40 -23.13 -16.74
CA TYR A 31 0.69 -23.85 -17.36
C TYR A 31 1.16 -23.12 -18.62
N ALA A 32 2.40 -23.40 -19.01
CA ALA A 32 2.94 -22.94 -20.27
C ALA A 32 3.06 -24.12 -21.25
N VAL A 33 2.77 -23.89 -22.52
CA VAL A 33 2.95 -24.89 -23.59
C VAL A 33 3.90 -24.36 -24.63
N LYS A 34 5.00 -25.07 -24.84
CA LYS A 34 5.93 -24.81 -25.92
C LYS A 34 5.55 -25.62 -27.15
N ASN A 35 5.18 -24.91 -28.22
CA ASN A 35 5.02 -25.43 -29.57
C ASN A 35 6.08 -24.80 -30.47
N ASP A 36 6.94 -25.63 -31.06
CA ASP A 36 8.13 -25.19 -31.80
C ASP A 36 8.99 -24.21 -30.98
N SER A 37 8.94 -22.93 -31.35
CA SER A 37 9.65 -21.84 -30.68
C SER A 37 8.73 -20.82 -30.00
N THR A 38 7.43 -21.13 -29.89
CA THR A 38 6.44 -20.31 -29.19
C THR A 38 6.10 -20.94 -27.84
N LEU A 39 6.28 -20.19 -26.75
CA LEU A 39 5.80 -20.53 -25.42
C LEU A 39 4.47 -19.81 -25.16
N THR A 40 3.39 -20.53 -24.96
CA THR A 40 2.07 -19.94 -24.70
C THR A 40 1.60 -20.25 -23.28
N PHE A 41 1.24 -19.22 -22.52
CA PHE A 41 0.74 -19.30 -21.15
C PHE A 41 -0.79 -19.40 -21.16
N TYR A 42 -1.32 -20.39 -20.45
CA TYR A 42 -2.75 -20.65 -20.32
C TYR A 42 -3.14 -20.77 -18.86
N TYR A 43 -4.37 -20.38 -18.56
CA TYR A 43 -5.03 -20.68 -17.31
C TYR A 43 -6.41 -21.26 -17.59
N ASP A 44 -6.44 -22.52 -17.99
CA ASP A 44 -7.66 -23.20 -18.42
C ASP A 44 -7.61 -24.71 -18.13
N THR A 45 -8.66 -25.43 -18.52
CA THR A 45 -8.82 -26.87 -18.32
C THR A 45 -8.30 -27.70 -19.49
N HIS A 46 -7.59 -27.12 -20.46
CA HIS A 46 -7.26 -27.76 -21.73
C HIS A 46 -5.84 -28.32 -21.78
N ARG A 47 -5.10 -28.33 -20.66
CA ARG A 47 -3.67 -28.72 -20.64
C ARG A 47 -3.42 -30.06 -21.29
N THR A 48 -4.18 -31.10 -20.95
CA THR A 48 -3.97 -32.44 -21.53
C THR A 48 -4.34 -32.52 -23.00
N SER A 49 -5.24 -31.65 -23.48
CA SER A 49 -5.71 -31.63 -24.88
C SER A 49 -4.79 -30.82 -25.82
N ARG A 50 -3.94 -29.95 -25.28
CA ARG A 50 -3.03 -29.12 -26.10
C ARG A 50 -1.78 -29.90 -26.51
N ASN A 51 -1.43 -29.79 -27.79
CA ASN A 51 -0.17 -30.31 -28.33
C ASN A 51 1.01 -29.42 -27.88
N GLY A 52 2.20 -30.01 -27.74
CA GLY A 52 3.43 -29.32 -27.30
C GLY A 52 3.96 -29.79 -25.95
N ILE A 53 5.18 -29.34 -25.62
CA ILE A 53 5.84 -29.58 -24.32
C ILE A 53 5.15 -28.71 -23.27
N LYS A 54 4.69 -29.31 -22.18
CA LYS A 54 3.94 -28.62 -21.12
C LYS A 54 4.86 -28.37 -19.94
N TYR A 55 4.81 -27.17 -19.40
CA TYR A 55 5.54 -26.77 -18.22
C TYR A 55 4.57 -26.32 -17.14
N ASP A 56 4.87 -26.70 -15.91
CA ASP A 56 4.17 -26.21 -14.73
C ASP A 56 4.67 -24.82 -14.35
N MET A 57 3.79 -24.02 -13.76
CA MET A 57 4.21 -22.76 -13.16
C MET A 57 5.11 -23.02 -11.95
N PRO A 58 6.04 -22.09 -11.63
CA PRO A 58 6.86 -22.18 -10.42
C PRO A 58 6.02 -22.41 -9.16
N ALA A 59 6.48 -23.29 -8.27
CA ALA A 59 5.77 -23.65 -7.05
C ALA A 59 6.01 -22.64 -5.92
N ALA A 60 7.22 -22.07 -5.85
CA ALA A 60 7.57 -20.98 -4.94
C ALA A 60 7.77 -19.65 -5.69
N SER A 61 7.72 -18.55 -4.94
CA SER A 61 7.89 -17.19 -5.49
C SER A 61 9.32 -16.87 -5.94
N ASP A 62 10.32 -17.63 -5.52
CA ASP A 62 11.74 -17.51 -5.84
C ASP A 62 12.26 -18.66 -6.71
N ASP A 63 11.37 -19.54 -7.18
CA ASP A 63 11.72 -20.62 -8.10
C ASP A 63 11.78 -20.10 -9.55
N ALA A 64 12.95 -20.28 -10.19
CA ALA A 64 13.09 -19.99 -11.62
C ALA A 64 12.26 -20.99 -12.45
N PRO A 65 11.39 -20.52 -13.37
CA PRO A 65 10.59 -21.44 -14.18
C PRO A 65 11.44 -22.34 -15.07
N VAL A 66 11.00 -23.59 -15.27
CA VAL A 66 11.75 -24.61 -16.03
C VAL A 66 12.01 -24.28 -17.51
N TRP A 67 11.31 -23.30 -18.07
CA TRP A 67 11.52 -22.85 -19.45
C TRP A 67 12.57 -21.75 -19.57
N THR A 68 13.15 -21.27 -18.49
CA THR A 68 14.17 -20.23 -18.50
C THR A 68 15.54 -20.84 -18.81
N GLY A 69 16.52 -20.00 -19.11
CA GLY A 69 17.92 -20.40 -19.07
C GLY A 69 18.56 -20.03 -17.74
N SER A 70 19.87 -20.24 -17.64
CA SER A 70 20.69 -19.69 -16.56
C SER A 70 21.88 -18.93 -17.16
N GLY A 71 22.58 -18.16 -16.31
CA GLY A 71 23.81 -17.48 -16.72
C GLY A 71 24.92 -18.39 -17.25
N MET A 72 24.82 -19.72 -17.03
CA MET A 72 25.74 -20.72 -17.58
C MET A 72 25.20 -21.46 -18.80
N CYS A 73 23.88 -21.45 -19.03
CA CYS A 73 23.20 -22.21 -20.08
C CYS A 73 21.96 -21.44 -20.57
N TYR A 74 22.07 -20.73 -21.69
CA TYR A 74 20.96 -19.94 -22.24
C TYR A 74 19.88 -20.81 -22.90
N ASN A 75 18.61 -20.43 -22.74
CA ASN A 75 17.53 -21.02 -23.52
C ASN A 75 17.47 -20.34 -24.90
N THR A 76 17.79 -21.10 -25.95
CA THR A 76 17.77 -20.63 -27.35
C THR A 76 16.55 -21.10 -28.13
N ASP A 77 15.67 -21.88 -27.49
CA ASP A 77 14.54 -22.51 -28.14
C ASP A 77 13.30 -21.60 -28.22
N ILE A 78 13.15 -20.64 -27.31
CA ILE A 78 11.96 -19.80 -27.20
C ILE A 78 12.19 -18.48 -27.93
N LYS A 79 11.53 -18.31 -29.08
CA LYS A 79 11.59 -17.08 -29.90
C LYS A 79 10.41 -16.15 -29.69
N ARG A 80 9.31 -16.67 -29.16
CA ARG A 80 8.06 -15.95 -28.95
C ARG A 80 7.37 -16.41 -27.69
N ALA A 81 6.84 -15.47 -26.91
CA ALA A 81 5.96 -15.75 -25.79
C ALA A 81 4.55 -15.21 -26.07
N VAL A 82 3.52 -15.94 -25.65
CA VAL A 82 2.12 -15.54 -25.83
C VAL A 82 1.37 -15.76 -24.54
N PHE A 83 0.75 -14.73 -24.01
CA PHE A 83 -0.25 -14.86 -22.95
C PHE A 83 -1.62 -15.01 -23.60
N ASP A 84 -2.28 -16.14 -23.38
CA ASP A 84 -3.64 -16.35 -23.83
C ASP A 84 -4.61 -15.53 -22.96
N VAL A 85 -5.77 -15.16 -23.52
CA VAL A 85 -6.81 -14.40 -22.79
C VAL A 85 -7.23 -15.08 -21.48
N SER A 86 -7.16 -16.42 -21.43
CA SER A 86 -7.42 -17.19 -20.21
C SER A 86 -6.49 -16.83 -19.05
N PHE A 87 -5.27 -16.37 -19.34
CA PHE A 87 -4.26 -16.06 -18.33
C PHE A 87 -4.59 -14.81 -17.49
N LYS A 88 -5.54 -13.97 -17.94
CA LYS A 88 -5.96 -12.73 -17.26
C LYS A 88 -6.45 -12.93 -15.83
N GLU A 89 -7.00 -14.11 -15.54
CA GLU A 89 -7.51 -14.46 -14.21
C GLU A 89 -6.43 -15.01 -13.27
N PHE A 90 -5.28 -15.44 -13.80
CA PHE A 90 -4.21 -15.99 -12.98
C PHE A 90 -3.57 -14.89 -12.14
N ARG A 91 -3.58 -15.07 -10.81
CA ARG A 91 -2.98 -14.15 -9.84
C ARG A 91 -1.67 -14.76 -9.37
N LEU A 92 -0.56 -14.22 -9.88
CA LEU A 92 0.77 -14.56 -9.44
C LEU A 92 1.25 -13.56 -8.39
N THR A 93 2.03 -14.05 -7.43
CA THR A 93 2.68 -13.22 -6.41
C THR A 93 4.12 -12.85 -6.77
N SER A 94 4.68 -13.47 -7.81
CA SER A 94 6.04 -13.25 -8.30
C SER A 94 6.15 -13.51 -9.80
N THR A 95 6.96 -12.69 -10.49
CA THR A 95 7.45 -12.94 -11.85
C THR A 95 8.95 -13.21 -11.88
N TYR A 96 9.52 -13.62 -10.74
CA TYR A 96 10.94 -13.94 -10.59
C TYR A 96 11.43 -14.83 -11.73
N ASP A 97 12.45 -14.38 -12.45
CA ASP A 97 13.10 -15.10 -13.55
C ASP A 97 12.19 -15.50 -14.74
N TRP A 98 10.95 -15.01 -14.88
CA TRP A 98 9.98 -15.60 -15.82
C TRP A 98 10.41 -15.77 -17.29
N PHE A 99 11.27 -14.89 -17.82
CA PHE A 99 11.89 -15.03 -19.14
C PHE A 99 13.42 -14.97 -19.07
N ALA A 100 13.99 -15.24 -17.90
CA ALA A 100 15.42 -15.16 -17.68
C ALA A 100 16.19 -16.05 -18.67
N TYR A 101 17.19 -15.48 -19.32
CA TYR A 101 18.09 -16.07 -20.29
C TYR A 101 17.39 -16.79 -21.47
N CYS A 102 16.15 -16.40 -21.80
CA CYS A 102 15.50 -16.73 -23.07
C CYS A 102 16.13 -15.92 -24.22
N SER A 103 17.39 -16.21 -24.52
CA SER A 103 18.29 -15.46 -25.40
C SER A 103 17.76 -15.14 -26.81
N THR A 104 16.86 -15.97 -27.34
CA THR A 104 16.29 -15.84 -28.69
C THR A 104 14.88 -15.25 -28.70
N LEU A 105 14.31 -14.87 -27.56
CA LEU A 105 12.97 -14.29 -27.43
C LEU A 105 12.92 -12.91 -28.11
N LYS A 106 12.03 -12.75 -29.09
CA LYS A 106 11.90 -11.53 -29.91
C LYS A 106 10.63 -10.74 -29.66
N GLU A 107 9.54 -11.43 -29.34
CA GLU A 107 8.23 -10.81 -29.17
C GLU A 107 7.43 -11.50 -28.07
N ILE A 108 6.68 -10.69 -27.32
CA ILE A 108 5.73 -11.15 -26.31
C ILE A 108 4.36 -10.56 -26.67
N ILE A 109 3.36 -11.43 -26.83
CA ILE A 109 2.01 -11.06 -27.24
C ILE A 109 1.04 -11.30 -26.08
N GLY A 110 0.07 -10.42 -25.89
CA GLY A 110 -0.99 -10.59 -24.89
C GLY A 110 -0.59 -10.16 -23.47
N MET A 111 0.41 -9.28 -23.33
CA MET A 111 0.90 -8.84 -22.02
C MET A 111 -0.19 -8.20 -21.16
N GLU A 112 -1.25 -7.64 -21.76
CA GLU A 112 -2.46 -7.16 -21.08
C GLU A 112 -3.22 -8.25 -20.30
N TYR A 113 -2.92 -9.53 -20.55
CA TYR A 113 -3.46 -10.67 -19.83
C TYR A 113 -2.54 -11.18 -18.71
N LEU A 114 -1.37 -10.59 -18.52
CA LEU A 114 -0.53 -10.88 -17.35
C LEU A 114 -0.94 -9.96 -16.19
N ASN A 115 -1.65 -10.51 -15.20
CA ASN A 115 -2.04 -9.74 -14.02
C ASN A 115 -0.87 -9.63 -13.02
N THR A 116 -0.42 -8.40 -12.77
CA THR A 116 0.70 -8.09 -11.87
C THR A 116 0.29 -7.40 -10.56
N GLU A 117 -1.01 -7.27 -10.27
CA GLU A 117 -1.54 -6.52 -9.11
C GLU A 117 -1.04 -7.03 -7.75
N ASP A 118 -0.78 -8.34 -7.65
CA ASP A 118 -0.33 -9.02 -6.44
C ASP A 118 1.17 -9.35 -6.44
N VAL A 119 1.90 -8.95 -7.49
CA VAL A 119 3.33 -9.27 -7.63
C VAL A 119 4.16 -8.41 -6.68
N SER A 120 4.92 -9.05 -5.80
CA SER A 120 5.89 -8.39 -4.92
C SER A 120 7.33 -8.45 -5.43
N ASP A 121 7.64 -9.44 -6.26
CA ASP A 121 8.99 -9.66 -6.82
C ASP A 121 8.93 -9.72 -8.36
N MET A 122 9.61 -8.78 -9.01
CA MET A 122 9.79 -8.73 -10.46
C MET A 122 11.25 -8.89 -10.88
N SER A 123 12.11 -9.33 -9.96
CA SER A 123 13.53 -9.44 -10.23
C SER A 123 13.80 -10.46 -11.35
N LYS A 124 14.74 -10.09 -12.23
CA LYS A 124 15.20 -10.87 -13.39
C LYS A 124 14.15 -11.27 -14.41
N MET A 125 12.93 -10.73 -14.36
CA MET A 125 11.81 -11.15 -15.21
C MET A 125 12.16 -11.25 -16.70
N PHE A 126 12.97 -10.34 -17.25
CA PHE A 126 13.44 -10.35 -18.64
C PHE A 126 14.98 -10.43 -18.75
N SER A 127 15.66 -10.84 -17.68
CA SER A 127 17.13 -10.96 -17.66
C SER A 127 17.62 -11.82 -18.84
N GLY A 128 18.72 -11.46 -19.50
CA GLY A 128 19.30 -12.23 -20.61
C GLY A 128 18.44 -12.40 -21.86
N CYS A 129 17.38 -11.62 -22.05
CA CYS A 129 16.57 -11.59 -23.27
C CYS A 129 17.28 -10.82 -24.41
N PHE A 130 18.44 -11.30 -24.86
CA PHE A 130 19.33 -10.58 -25.80
C PHE A 130 18.67 -10.17 -27.13
N SER A 131 17.65 -10.92 -27.58
CA SER A 131 16.98 -10.70 -28.87
C SER A 131 15.71 -9.82 -28.80
N LEU A 132 15.29 -9.39 -27.61
CA LEU A 132 14.04 -8.65 -27.41
C LEU A 132 14.21 -7.19 -27.83
N THR A 133 13.46 -6.73 -28.84
CA THR A 133 13.62 -5.38 -29.41
C THR A 133 12.67 -4.33 -28.83
N SER A 134 11.51 -4.78 -28.34
CA SER A 134 10.46 -3.95 -27.74
C SER A 134 9.56 -4.81 -26.84
N ILE A 135 8.95 -4.19 -25.84
CA ILE A 135 7.98 -4.83 -24.93
C ILE A 135 6.94 -3.80 -24.49
N ASP A 136 5.67 -4.21 -24.41
CA ASP A 136 4.59 -3.38 -23.87
C ASP A 136 4.37 -3.70 -22.40
N LEU A 137 4.52 -2.70 -21.53
CA LEU A 137 4.39 -2.80 -20.07
C LEU A 137 3.25 -1.91 -19.53
N SER A 138 2.40 -1.38 -20.41
CA SER A 138 1.37 -0.39 -20.04
C SER A 138 0.36 -0.89 -19.00
N ASN A 139 0.13 -2.21 -18.93
CA ASN A 139 -0.81 -2.85 -17.99
C ASN A 139 -0.17 -3.28 -16.66
N PHE A 140 1.13 -3.04 -16.45
CA PHE A 140 1.80 -3.45 -15.22
C PHE A 140 1.33 -2.59 -14.04
N ASN A 141 0.90 -3.26 -12.96
CA ASN A 141 0.64 -2.62 -11.67
C ASN A 141 1.76 -2.99 -10.71
N THR A 142 2.74 -2.10 -10.54
CA THR A 142 3.92 -2.37 -9.71
C THR A 142 3.80 -1.86 -8.27
N LYS A 143 2.60 -1.45 -7.82
CA LYS A 143 2.42 -0.79 -6.51
C LYS A 143 2.91 -1.65 -5.32
N LYS A 144 2.78 -2.97 -5.42
CA LYS A 144 3.22 -3.91 -4.37
C LYS A 144 4.66 -4.42 -4.54
N VAL A 145 5.31 -4.09 -5.65
CA VAL A 145 6.64 -4.61 -5.96
C VAL A 145 7.67 -3.99 -5.03
N THR A 146 8.46 -4.85 -4.38
CA THR A 146 9.55 -4.48 -3.48
C THR A 146 10.93 -4.74 -4.12
N ASP A 147 11.03 -5.68 -5.05
CA ASP A 147 12.28 -6.02 -5.75
C ASP A 147 12.14 -5.94 -7.27
N MET A 148 12.98 -5.13 -7.91
CA MET A 148 13.09 -4.99 -9.37
C MET A 148 14.52 -5.30 -9.88
N SER A 149 15.31 -6.01 -9.07
CA SER A 149 16.70 -6.31 -9.38
C SER A 149 16.83 -7.05 -10.72
N GLU A 150 17.71 -6.59 -11.60
CA GLU A 150 18.05 -7.24 -12.87
C GLU A 150 16.86 -7.46 -13.83
N MET A 151 15.73 -6.76 -13.63
CA MET A 151 14.50 -6.99 -14.40
C MET A 151 14.73 -6.98 -15.93
N PHE A 152 15.60 -6.10 -16.44
CA PHE A 152 16.00 -6.01 -17.85
C PHE A 152 17.50 -6.24 -18.07
N TYR A 153 18.17 -6.95 -17.17
CA TYR A 153 19.59 -7.28 -17.29
C TYR A 153 19.89 -7.94 -18.64
N CYS A 154 20.93 -7.52 -19.37
CA CYS A 154 21.32 -8.08 -20.66
C CYS A 154 20.22 -8.11 -21.75
N CYS A 155 19.25 -7.19 -21.70
CA CYS A 155 18.31 -6.95 -22.81
C CYS A 155 18.95 -6.12 -23.93
N GLU A 156 20.00 -6.65 -24.57
CA GLU A 156 20.89 -5.86 -25.43
C GLU A 156 20.23 -5.25 -26.68
N ALA A 157 19.17 -5.87 -27.19
CA ALA A 157 18.46 -5.43 -28.39
C ALA A 157 17.33 -4.41 -28.13
N LEU A 158 16.99 -4.10 -26.88
CA LEU A 158 15.92 -3.14 -26.56
C LEU A 158 16.33 -1.73 -26.99
N THR A 159 15.61 -1.18 -27.97
CA THR A 159 15.89 0.17 -28.50
C THR A 159 15.10 1.28 -27.82
N SER A 160 13.95 0.92 -27.25
CA SER A 160 13.06 1.78 -26.46
C SER A 160 12.37 0.95 -25.39
N LEU A 161 12.10 1.56 -24.24
CA LEU A 161 11.39 0.93 -23.13
C LEU A 161 10.52 1.98 -22.44
N ASP A 162 9.22 1.71 -22.35
CA ASP A 162 8.26 2.57 -21.63
C ASP A 162 8.00 1.98 -20.24
N VAL A 163 8.43 2.70 -19.20
CA VAL A 163 8.22 2.36 -17.78
C VAL A 163 7.33 3.38 -17.07
N SER A 164 6.56 4.18 -17.83
CA SER A 164 5.73 5.25 -17.27
C SER A 164 4.60 4.73 -16.36
N SER A 165 4.16 3.48 -16.51
CA SER A 165 3.15 2.85 -15.63
C SER A 165 3.69 2.46 -14.25
N PHE A 166 5.02 2.47 -14.04
CA PHE A 166 5.62 1.92 -12.83
C PHE A 166 5.43 2.88 -11.63
N ASN A 167 4.83 2.36 -10.56
CA ASN A 167 4.92 2.92 -9.21
C ASN A 167 6.03 2.21 -8.45
N THR A 168 7.10 2.93 -8.10
CA THR A 168 8.27 2.36 -7.40
C THR A 168 8.35 2.75 -5.92
N GLU A 169 7.29 3.32 -5.33
CA GLU A 169 7.32 3.86 -3.95
C GLU A 169 7.68 2.83 -2.86
N ASN A 170 7.48 1.54 -3.16
CA ASN A 170 7.75 0.42 -2.26
C ASN A 170 9.01 -0.37 -2.62
N VAL A 171 9.69 -0.03 -3.71
CA VAL A 171 10.88 -0.76 -4.18
C VAL A 171 12.07 -0.46 -3.26
N THR A 172 12.72 -1.51 -2.78
CA THR A 172 13.91 -1.45 -1.93
C THR A 172 15.20 -1.79 -2.65
N SER A 173 15.14 -2.57 -3.74
CA SER A 173 16.31 -2.91 -4.58
C SER A 173 16.03 -2.63 -6.06
N MET A 174 16.96 -1.90 -6.70
CA MET A 174 17.01 -1.68 -8.15
C MET A 174 18.35 -2.16 -8.72
N TYR A 175 18.98 -3.13 -8.05
CA TYR A 175 20.27 -3.69 -8.45
C TYR A 175 20.25 -4.13 -9.91
N GLY A 176 21.12 -3.60 -10.77
CA GLY A 176 21.28 -4.10 -12.13
C GLY A 176 20.04 -3.97 -13.04
N MET A 177 19.01 -3.20 -12.67
CA MET A 177 17.70 -3.23 -13.33
C MET A 177 17.76 -3.06 -14.86
N PHE A 178 18.63 -2.18 -15.37
CA PHE A 178 18.83 -1.92 -16.80
C PHE A 178 20.23 -2.28 -17.30
N ASN A 179 20.99 -3.07 -16.53
CA ASN A 179 22.37 -3.44 -16.87
C ASN A 179 22.41 -4.11 -18.26
N SER A 180 23.34 -3.69 -19.11
CA SER A 180 23.59 -4.20 -20.46
C SER A 180 22.39 -4.06 -21.40
N CYS A 181 21.51 -3.08 -21.18
CA CYS A 181 20.55 -2.59 -22.18
C CYS A 181 21.26 -1.77 -23.27
N ASN A 182 22.13 -2.44 -24.03
CA ASN A 182 23.14 -1.82 -24.91
C ASN A 182 22.56 -0.89 -25.99
N ALA A 183 21.39 -1.22 -26.55
CA ALA A 183 20.76 -0.48 -27.64
C ALA A 183 19.84 0.67 -27.20
N LEU A 184 19.58 0.82 -25.90
CA LEU A 184 18.64 1.81 -25.37
C LEU A 184 19.22 3.23 -25.48
N LYS A 185 18.54 4.12 -26.21
CA LYS A 185 19.03 5.48 -26.49
C LYS A 185 18.59 6.53 -25.47
N ALA A 186 17.41 6.35 -24.91
CA ALA A 186 16.78 7.22 -23.92
C ALA A 186 15.84 6.38 -23.04
N LEU A 187 15.62 6.85 -21.81
CA LEU A 187 14.73 6.20 -20.84
C LEU A 187 14.06 7.27 -19.97
N ASN A 188 12.72 7.26 -19.90
CA ASN A 188 11.97 8.20 -19.07
C ASN A 188 11.73 7.61 -17.68
N LEU A 189 12.31 8.21 -16.65
CA LEU A 189 12.22 7.78 -15.25
C LEU A 189 11.46 8.77 -14.36
N SER A 190 10.67 9.68 -14.96
CA SER A 190 9.98 10.75 -14.20
C SER A 190 9.01 10.26 -13.13
N ASN A 191 8.43 9.05 -13.26
CA ASN A 191 7.51 8.49 -12.28
C ASN A 191 8.19 7.69 -11.15
N PHE A 192 9.52 7.54 -11.18
CA PHE A 192 10.23 6.76 -10.17
C PHE A 192 10.35 7.55 -8.86
N ASN A 193 9.85 6.94 -7.78
CA ASN A 193 10.15 7.31 -6.40
C ASN A 193 11.16 6.32 -5.84
N THR A 194 12.37 6.78 -5.53
CA THR A 194 13.46 5.93 -5.04
C THR A 194 13.71 6.06 -3.53
N GLY A 195 12.82 6.74 -2.79
CA GLY A 195 13.06 7.07 -1.38
C GLY A 195 13.26 5.88 -0.45
N LYS A 196 12.79 4.68 -0.80
CA LYS A 196 13.01 3.43 -0.03
C LYS A 196 14.15 2.56 -0.56
N VAL A 197 14.77 2.91 -1.68
CA VAL A 197 15.81 2.09 -2.31
C VAL A 197 17.10 2.15 -1.48
N THR A 198 17.65 0.98 -1.17
CA THR A 198 18.92 0.86 -0.43
C THR A 198 20.07 0.38 -1.32
N ASN A 199 19.78 -0.32 -2.42
CA ASN A 199 20.78 -0.84 -3.36
C ASN A 199 20.50 -0.36 -4.80
N MET A 200 21.42 0.42 -5.37
CA MET A 200 21.40 0.90 -6.77
C MET A 200 22.64 0.44 -7.56
N ASN A 201 23.34 -0.60 -7.10
CA ASN A 201 24.52 -1.12 -7.79
C ASN A 201 24.16 -1.50 -9.23
N ALA A 202 25.07 -1.17 -10.15
CA ALA A 202 25.01 -1.55 -11.57
C ALA A 202 23.72 -1.20 -12.33
N MET A 203 22.88 -0.27 -11.82
CA MET A 203 21.54 -0.01 -12.38
C MET A 203 21.54 0.27 -13.90
N PHE A 204 22.53 1.02 -14.40
CA PHE A 204 22.71 1.36 -15.83
C PHE A 204 24.07 0.87 -16.38
N TYR A 205 24.65 -0.17 -15.77
CA TYR A 205 25.94 -0.74 -16.17
C TYR A 205 25.89 -1.20 -17.64
N CYS A 206 26.92 -0.93 -18.44
CA CYS A 206 27.00 -1.23 -19.88
C CYS A 206 25.87 -0.68 -20.77
N CYS A 207 25.12 0.37 -20.39
CA CYS A 207 24.15 1.02 -21.28
C CYS A 207 24.83 1.87 -22.38
N TYR A 208 25.51 1.22 -23.34
CA TYR A 208 26.42 1.86 -24.29
C TYR A 208 25.81 2.96 -25.16
N SER A 209 24.52 2.88 -25.50
CA SER A 209 23.85 3.80 -26.43
C SER A 209 23.06 4.94 -25.76
N LEU A 210 23.00 4.96 -24.42
CA LEU A 210 22.22 5.94 -23.67
C LEU A 210 22.87 7.32 -23.78
N LYS A 211 22.14 8.28 -24.37
CA LYS A 211 22.68 9.63 -24.65
C LYS A 211 22.39 10.64 -23.55
N GLU A 212 21.23 10.53 -22.95
CA GLU A 212 20.74 11.40 -21.89
C GLU A 212 19.93 10.60 -20.88
N LEU A 213 19.92 11.06 -19.64
CA LEU A 213 19.17 10.43 -18.56
C LEU A 213 18.76 11.50 -17.54
N ASN A 214 17.44 11.66 -17.35
CA ASN A 214 16.90 12.59 -16.34
C ASN A 214 16.69 11.85 -15.01
N LEU A 215 17.46 12.23 -14.00
CA LEU A 215 17.43 11.63 -12.66
C LEU A 215 16.88 12.58 -11.58
N SER A 216 16.27 13.72 -11.96
CA SER A 216 15.88 14.79 -11.01
C SER A 216 14.92 14.38 -9.89
N ASN A 217 14.12 13.31 -10.09
CA ASN A 217 13.18 12.81 -9.08
C ASN A 217 13.76 11.76 -8.12
N PHE A 218 15.03 11.38 -8.29
CA PHE A 218 15.67 10.37 -7.43
C PHE A 218 15.93 10.96 -6.04
N ASN A 219 15.57 10.20 -5.00
CA ASN A 219 16.04 10.40 -3.64
C ASN A 219 16.96 9.23 -3.27
N THR A 220 18.23 9.51 -2.99
CA THR A 220 19.24 8.48 -2.68
C THR A 220 19.65 8.44 -1.20
N GLU A 221 18.93 9.12 -0.30
CA GLU A 221 19.30 9.26 1.11
C GLU A 221 19.45 7.91 1.87
N ASN A 222 18.82 6.85 1.37
CA ASN A 222 18.83 5.51 1.94
C ASN A 222 19.75 4.53 1.21
N VAL A 223 20.37 4.95 0.10
CA VAL A 223 21.26 4.11 -0.70
C VAL A 223 22.59 3.91 0.03
N THR A 224 23.03 2.65 0.13
CA THR A 224 24.29 2.27 0.78
C THR A 224 25.39 1.92 -0.21
N SER A 225 25.05 1.62 -1.48
CA SER A 225 26.02 1.24 -2.50
C SER A 225 25.58 1.71 -3.89
N MET A 226 26.53 2.24 -4.66
CA MET A 226 26.37 2.74 -6.04
C MET A 226 27.46 2.18 -6.98
N ASP A 227 27.99 1.00 -6.66
CA ASP A 227 29.05 0.32 -7.41
C ASP A 227 28.62 0.11 -8.86
N GLY A 228 29.42 0.61 -9.80
CA GLY A 228 29.21 0.42 -11.23
C GLY A 228 27.91 1.02 -11.79
N MET A 229 27.22 1.92 -11.08
CA MET A 229 25.88 2.40 -11.46
C MET A 229 25.78 2.87 -12.92
N PHE A 230 26.81 3.54 -13.46
CA PHE A 230 26.89 4.04 -14.84
C PHE A 230 28.08 3.46 -15.62
N TYR A 231 28.67 2.35 -15.16
CA TYR A 231 29.81 1.71 -15.82
C TYR A 231 29.56 1.56 -17.33
N ARG A 232 30.50 1.98 -18.18
CA ARG A 232 30.43 1.87 -19.65
C ARG A 232 29.19 2.50 -20.30
N CYS A 233 28.61 3.54 -19.72
CA CYS A 233 27.63 4.41 -20.40
C CYS A 233 28.33 5.30 -21.45
N ASN A 234 28.86 4.68 -22.51
CA ASN A 234 29.84 5.29 -23.41
C ASN A 234 29.38 6.59 -24.08
N THR A 235 28.10 6.73 -24.41
CA THR A 235 27.55 7.88 -25.15
C THR A 235 26.98 9.00 -24.28
N LEU A 236 26.92 8.81 -22.96
CA LEU A 236 26.37 9.80 -22.05
C LEU A 236 27.31 11.00 -21.97
N THR A 237 26.86 12.19 -22.39
CA THR A 237 27.72 13.39 -22.47
C THR A 237 27.70 14.24 -21.21
N THR A 238 26.56 14.25 -20.51
CA THR A 238 26.31 14.98 -19.26
C THR A 238 25.36 14.18 -18.37
N LEU A 239 25.42 14.41 -17.06
CA LEU A 239 24.52 13.79 -16.09
C LEU A 239 24.26 14.75 -14.94
N ASN A 240 22.98 15.03 -14.64
CA ASN A 240 22.60 15.86 -13.49
C ASN A 240 22.38 14.97 -12.26
N LEU A 241 23.23 15.14 -11.26
CA LEU A 241 23.21 14.38 -10.01
C LEU A 241 22.95 15.26 -8.77
N SER A 242 22.48 16.50 -8.95
CA SER A 242 22.37 17.51 -7.88
C SER A 242 21.43 17.14 -6.72
N ASN A 243 20.50 16.22 -6.95
CA ASN A 243 19.54 15.70 -5.99
C ASN A 243 20.06 14.49 -5.19
N PHE A 244 21.25 13.96 -5.50
CA PHE A 244 21.78 12.78 -4.82
C PHE A 244 22.27 13.14 -3.42
N ASN A 245 21.80 12.40 -2.41
CA ASN A 245 22.38 12.38 -1.07
C ASN A 245 23.18 11.08 -0.93
N THR A 246 24.50 11.17 -0.77
CA THR A 246 25.39 10.00 -0.68
C THR A 246 25.92 9.73 0.74
N GLU A 247 25.38 10.39 1.77
CA GLU A 247 25.92 10.31 3.14
C GLU A 247 26.02 8.87 3.68
N LYS A 248 25.14 7.96 3.26
CA LYS A 248 25.12 6.55 3.67
C LYS A 248 25.90 5.62 2.74
N VAL A 249 26.41 6.10 1.61
CA VAL A 249 27.07 5.26 0.61
C VAL A 249 28.45 4.84 1.10
N THR A 250 28.70 3.52 1.10
CA THR A 250 29.96 2.91 1.52
C THR A 250 30.82 2.44 0.34
N ASN A 251 30.24 2.26 -0.85
CA ASN A 251 30.93 1.77 -2.04
C ASN A 251 30.49 2.54 -3.29
N THR A 252 31.44 3.20 -3.96
CA THR A 252 31.26 3.91 -5.24
C THR A 252 32.24 3.40 -6.31
N LYS A 253 32.77 2.19 -6.14
CA LYS A 253 33.69 1.55 -7.09
C LYS A 253 33.13 1.61 -8.51
N SER A 254 33.99 1.92 -9.47
CA SER A 254 33.68 1.89 -10.90
C SER A 254 32.41 2.64 -11.34
N MET A 255 31.87 3.56 -10.53
CA MET A 255 30.54 4.16 -10.76
C MET A 255 30.38 4.77 -12.16
N PHE A 256 31.43 5.39 -12.70
CA PHE A 256 31.48 6.00 -14.03
C PHE A 256 32.54 5.38 -14.94
N TYR A 257 33.09 4.22 -14.60
CA TYR A 257 34.17 3.59 -15.37
C TYR A 257 33.87 3.54 -16.87
N ASP A 258 34.81 3.96 -17.71
CA ASP A 258 34.73 3.91 -19.17
C ASP A 258 33.52 4.66 -19.76
N CYS A 259 32.96 5.67 -19.06
CA CYS A 259 31.99 6.63 -19.60
C CYS A 259 32.66 7.59 -20.60
N LYS A 260 33.04 7.07 -21.77
CA LYS A 260 33.95 7.73 -22.71
C LYS A 260 33.52 9.11 -23.18
N SER A 261 32.22 9.37 -23.38
CA SER A 261 31.72 10.66 -23.87
C SER A 261 31.40 11.67 -22.79
N LEU A 262 31.52 11.31 -21.51
CA LEU A 262 31.18 12.20 -20.40
C LEU A 262 32.21 13.32 -20.32
N THR A 263 31.76 14.57 -20.45
CA THR A 263 32.66 15.73 -20.54
C THR A 263 32.84 16.42 -19.20
N SER A 264 31.78 16.49 -18.40
CA SER A 264 31.82 17.06 -17.06
C SER A 264 30.83 16.39 -16.11
N LEU A 265 31.13 16.45 -14.82
CA LEU A 265 30.26 16.00 -13.73
C LEU A 265 30.26 17.02 -12.61
N ASN A 266 29.10 17.26 -11.99
CA ASN A 266 29.01 18.03 -10.75
C ASN A 266 28.65 17.10 -9.60
N LEU A 267 29.57 16.97 -8.65
CA LEU A 267 29.51 16.09 -7.49
C LEU A 267 29.62 16.87 -6.18
N SER A 268 29.41 18.20 -6.17
CA SER A 268 29.51 19.01 -4.94
C SER A 268 28.51 18.64 -3.86
N ASN A 269 27.41 17.96 -4.20
CA ASN A 269 26.44 17.43 -3.25
C ASN A 269 26.80 16.03 -2.69
N PHE A 270 27.87 15.40 -3.20
CA PHE A 270 28.27 14.06 -2.75
C PHE A 270 29.02 14.18 -1.41
N ASN A 271 28.40 13.68 -0.34
CA ASN A 271 29.04 13.44 0.95
C ASN A 271 29.56 12.00 0.97
N ILE A 272 30.87 11.80 0.86
CA ILE A 272 31.46 10.45 0.74
C ILE A 272 32.37 10.07 1.91
N ASN A 273 32.13 10.66 3.08
CA ASN A 273 32.87 10.36 4.30
C ASN A 273 32.73 8.89 4.77
N LYS A 274 31.68 8.19 4.32
CA LYS A 274 31.43 6.78 4.64
C LYS A 274 31.92 5.80 3.57
N ALA A 275 32.41 6.25 2.41
CA ALA A 275 32.96 5.30 1.45
C ALA A 275 34.25 4.65 1.98
N ARG A 276 34.40 3.39 1.61
CA ARG A 276 35.56 2.55 1.90
C ARG A 276 36.25 2.06 0.62
N GLU A 277 35.53 2.10 -0.50
CA GLU A 277 36.00 1.70 -1.83
C GLU A 277 35.56 2.71 -2.89
N MET A 278 36.52 3.28 -3.62
CA MET A 278 36.36 4.22 -4.73
C MET A 278 37.23 3.83 -5.95
N GLY A 279 37.78 2.61 -5.98
CA GLY A 279 38.64 2.16 -7.07
C GLY A 279 37.94 2.28 -8.43
N TYR A 280 38.70 2.68 -9.45
CA TYR A 280 38.26 2.77 -10.84
C TYR A 280 37.04 3.68 -11.10
N MET A 281 36.63 4.53 -10.15
CA MET A 281 35.37 5.28 -10.22
C MET A 281 35.20 6.07 -11.52
N PHE A 282 36.26 6.69 -12.03
CA PHE A 282 36.29 7.44 -13.28
C PHE A 282 37.24 6.84 -14.32
N ASP A 283 37.88 5.68 -14.05
CA ASP A 283 38.89 5.12 -14.96
C ASP A 283 38.35 5.03 -16.39
N ARG A 284 39.15 5.44 -17.38
CA ARG A 284 38.82 5.47 -18.81
C ARG A 284 37.71 6.43 -19.23
N CYS A 285 37.33 7.41 -18.42
CA CYS A 285 36.52 8.55 -18.85
C CYS A 285 37.34 9.53 -19.72
N LYS A 286 37.68 9.11 -20.94
CA LYS A 286 38.68 9.80 -21.79
C LYS A 286 38.31 11.22 -22.23
N GLU A 287 37.02 11.55 -22.29
CA GLU A 287 36.54 12.90 -22.63
C GLU A 287 36.25 13.78 -21.41
N LEU A 288 36.42 13.26 -20.19
CA LEU A 288 36.11 13.98 -18.97
C LEU A 288 37.16 15.06 -18.74
N THR A 289 36.75 16.31 -18.92
CA THR A 289 37.63 17.48 -18.73
C THR A 289 37.54 18.05 -17.33
N THR A 290 36.38 17.94 -16.68
CA THR A 290 36.10 18.67 -15.44
C THR A 290 35.21 17.87 -14.51
N ILE A 291 35.65 17.68 -13.28
CA ILE A 291 34.83 17.16 -12.19
C ILE A 291 34.67 18.27 -11.17
N PHE A 292 33.44 18.77 -11.01
CA PHE A 292 33.16 19.79 -10.03
C PHE A 292 32.89 19.18 -8.65
N CYS A 293 33.64 19.61 -7.65
CA CYS A 293 33.44 19.23 -6.25
C CYS A 293 34.17 20.25 -5.36
N ASP A 294 33.54 20.71 -4.30
CA ASP A 294 34.11 21.73 -3.41
C ASP A 294 34.90 21.14 -2.22
N TYR A 295 34.89 19.81 -2.08
CA TYR A 295 35.49 19.10 -0.95
C TYR A 295 36.57 18.12 -1.42
N THR A 296 37.60 17.93 -0.60
CA THR A 296 38.57 16.84 -0.77
C THR A 296 37.93 15.52 -0.37
N TRP A 297 38.05 14.50 -1.21
CA TRP A 297 37.62 13.14 -0.86
C TRP A 297 38.80 12.34 -0.30
N ILE A 298 38.49 11.45 0.63
CA ILE A 298 39.43 10.53 1.27
C ILE A 298 38.75 9.16 1.32
N CYS A 299 39.49 8.11 0.99
CA CYS A 299 39.00 6.73 0.98
C CYS A 299 40.11 5.77 1.39
N GLU A 300 39.74 4.61 1.94
CA GLU A 300 40.68 3.54 2.30
C GLU A 300 41.24 2.83 1.06
N THR A 301 40.39 2.52 0.08
CA THR A 301 40.76 1.86 -1.18
C THR A 301 40.29 2.68 -2.39
N SER A 302 41.19 2.98 -3.32
CA SER A 302 40.89 3.84 -4.48
C SER A 302 41.81 3.61 -5.69
N ALA A 303 42.22 2.37 -5.93
CA ALA A 303 43.13 2.04 -7.03
C ALA A 303 42.59 2.57 -8.37
N GLU A 304 43.43 3.30 -9.10
CA GLU A 304 43.12 3.85 -10.44
C GLU A 304 41.80 4.63 -10.53
N MET A 305 41.37 5.30 -9.45
CA MET A 305 40.15 6.13 -9.43
C MET A 305 39.98 7.05 -10.65
N PHE A 306 41.07 7.68 -11.12
CA PHE A 306 41.14 8.57 -12.28
C PHE A 306 41.93 7.98 -13.45
N GLY A 307 42.18 6.67 -13.47
CA GLY A 307 43.00 6.04 -14.51
C GLY A 307 42.58 6.45 -15.93
N SER A 308 43.54 6.63 -16.84
CA SER A 308 43.25 6.95 -18.26
C SER A 308 42.33 8.18 -18.51
N CYS A 309 42.13 9.08 -17.54
CA CYS A 309 41.35 10.32 -17.69
C CYS A 309 42.20 11.45 -18.30
N THR A 310 42.77 11.20 -19.48
CA THR A 310 43.86 12.01 -20.03
C THR A 310 43.52 13.46 -20.37
N LYS A 311 42.22 13.82 -20.43
CA LYS A 311 41.75 15.20 -20.65
C LYS A 311 41.34 15.93 -19.36
N LEU A 312 41.43 15.26 -18.22
CA LEU A 312 41.00 15.84 -16.95
C LEU A 312 41.94 16.98 -16.55
N ILE A 313 41.35 18.15 -16.35
CA ILE A 313 42.05 19.37 -15.95
C ILE A 313 41.35 19.87 -14.69
N GLY A 314 41.98 19.64 -13.55
CA GLY A 314 41.60 20.29 -12.30
C GLY A 314 42.51 21.49 -12.02
N THR A 315 42.91 21.64 -10.77
CA THR A 315 43.98 22.58 -10.38
C THR A 315 45.35 22.20 -10.93
N VAL A 316 45.54 20.92 -11.25
CA VAL A 316 46.73 20.39 -11.94
C VAL A 316 46.31 19.57 -13.17
N PRO A 317 47.16 19.50 -14.22
CA PRO A 317 46.94 18.59 -15.34
C PRO A 317 46.98 17.11 -14.90
N PHE A 318 46.27 16.24 -15.62
CA PHE A 318 46.33 14.79 -15.42
C PHE A 318 47.76 14.23 -15.50
N ASP A 319 48.09 13.29 -14.61
CA ASP A 319 49.37 12.56 -14.54
C ASP A 319 49.07 11.08 -14.24
N ASP A 320 49.56 10.18 -15.09
CA ASP A 320 49.28 8.75 -15.03
C ASP A 320 49.92 8.06 -13.81
N ASN A 321 50.84 8.74 -13.11
CA ASN A 321 51.42 8.25 -11.85
C ASN A 321 50.54 8.54 -10.63
N TYR A 322 49.55 9.44 -10.74
CA TYR A 322 48.72 9.89 -9.63
C TYR A 322 47.23 9.70 -9.96
N THR A 323 46.78 8.46 -9.94
CA THR A 323 45.43 8.11 -10.40
C THR A 323 44.47 7.74 -9.27
N ASP A 324 44.88 7.81 -8.00
CA ASP A 324 44.05 7.44 -6.85
C ASP A 324 43.28 8.64 -6.24
N VAL A 325 42.57 8.39 -5.12
CA VAL A 325 41.76 9.42 -4.43
C VAL A 325 42.57 10.60 -3.91
N SER A 326 43.89 10.50 -3.79
CA SER A 326 44.71 11.65 -3.36
C SER A 326 44.58 12.85 -4.30
N MET A 327 44.22 12.61 -5.57
CA MET A 327 43.94 13.64 -6.56
C MET A 327 42.48 14.12 -6.57
N ALA A 328 41.59 13.53 -5.76
CA ALA A 328 40.21 13.99 -5.56
C ALA A 328 40.17 15.22 -4.64
N ASN A 329 40.87 16.28 -5.04
CA ASN A 329 41.10 17.48 -4.24
C ASN A 329 40.89 18.75 -5.09
N PRO A 330 40.04 19.70 -4.66
CA PRO A 330 39.73 20.90 -5.44
C PRO A 330 40.79 22.00 -5.40
N ASP A 331 41.79 21.90 -4.52
CA ASP A 331 42.86 22.87 -4.37
C ASP A 331 44.20 22.38 -4.96
N LYS A 332 44.40 21.06 -5.06
CA LYS A 332 45.68 20.46 -5.45
C LYS A 332 45.58 19.27 -6.42
N GLY A 333 44.37 18.87 -6.79
CA GLY A 333 44.12 17.68 -7.62
C GLY A 333 43.23 17.98 -8.82
N TYR A 334 42.50 16.95 -9.24
CA TYR A 334 41.68 16.91 -10.44
C TYR A 334 40.25 17.43 -10.26
N PHE A 335 39.83 17.70 -9.02
CA PHE A 335 38.57 18.39 -8.79
C PHE A 335 38.71 19.87 -9.10
N THR A 336 37.60 20.44 -9.58
CA THR A 336 37.43 21.86 -9.86
C THR A 336 36.37 22.39 -8.91
N LYS A 337 36.64 23.51 -8.23
CA LYS A 337 35.60 24.16 -7.41
C LYS A 337 34.42 24.55 -8.29
N VAL A 338 33.18 24.33 -7.83
CA VAL A 338 32.02 24.91 -8.48
C VAL A 338 32.08 26.40 -8.21
N TYR A 339 32.50 27.17 -9.19
CA TYR A 339 32.34 28.62 -9.15
C TYR A 339 30.87 28.95 -9.41
N LYS A 340 30.03 28.73 -8.39
CA LYS A 340 28.72 29.39 -8.32
C LYS A 340 29.00 30.88 -8.43
N GLN A 341 28.32 31.55 -9.35
CA GLN A 341 28.46 32.99 -9.48
C GLN A 341 27.33 33.62 -8.70
N ALA A 342 27.68 34.61 -7.89
CA ALA A 342 26.70 35.49 -7.28
C ALA A 342 26.38 36.59 -8.31
N TYR A 343 25.11 36.73 -8.66
CA TYR A 343 24.66 37.77 -9.58
C TYR A 343 23.21 38.18 -9.27
N ALA A 344 22.84 39.37 -9.73
CA ALA A 344 21.48 39.86 -9.68
C ALA A 344 20.93 40.01 -11.10
N VAL A 345 19.65 39.71 -11.29
CA VAL A 345 18.94 39.83 -12.57
C VAL A 345 17.80 40.83 -12.40
N GLU A 346 17.81 41.88 -13.21
CA GLU A 346 16.71 42.85 -13.31
C GLU A 346 15.76 42.45 -14.46
N GLU A 347 14.53 42.12 -14.08
CA GLU A 347 13.41 41.84 -15.00
C GLU A 347 12.26 42.82 -14.72
N GLY A 348 12.12 43.82 -15.59
CA GLY A 348 11.14 44.88 -15.41
C GLY A 348 11.47 45.79 -14.22
N THR A 349 10.75 45.63 -13.10
CA THR A 349 10.96 46.41 -11.86
C THR A 349 11.42 45.57 -10.68
N ILE A 350 11.71 44.28 -10.92
CA ILE A 350 12.13 43.30 -9.92
C ILE A 350 13.60 42.99 -10.12
N LEU A 351 14.38 43.09 -9.03
CA LEU A 351 15.77 42.68 -8.97
C LEU A 351 15.90 41.38 -8.17
N THR A 352 16.27 40.27 -8.81
CA THR A 352 16.38 38.96 -8.15
C THR A 352 17.84 38.53 -7.99
N PHE A 353 18.24 38.11 -6.79
CA PHE A 353 19.59 37.69 -6.44
C PHE A 353 19.71 36.17 -6.44
N TYR A 354 20.74 35.66 -7.13
CA TYR A 354 21.00 34.24 -7.28
C TYR A 354 22.45 33.89 -6.92
N TYR A 355 22.65 32.66 -6.44
CA TYR A 355 23.97 32.07 -6.25
C TYR A 355 23.98 30.64 -6.81
N ASP A 356 24.10 30.56 -8.13
CA ASP A 356 24.04 29.30 -8.86
C ASP A 356 24.88 29.35 -10.16
N THR A 357 24.73 28.32 -11.01
CA THR A 357 25.45 28.16 -12.28
C THR A 357 24.61 28.54 -13.51
N LYS A 358 23.38 29.04 -13.31
CA LYS A 358 22.37 29.26 -14.35
C LYS A 358 22.35 30.71 -14.87
N GLN A 359 23.45 31.46 -14.69
CA GLN A 359 23.51 32.87 -15.09
C GLN A 359 23.28 33.07 -16.60
N SER A 360 23.85 32.17 -17.41
CA SER A 360 23.77 32.23 -18.87
C SER A 360 22.40 31.84 -19.44
N SER A 361 21.54 31.19 -18.66
CA SER A 361 20.22 30.73 -19.10
C SER A 361 19.06 31.65 -18.68
N ARG A 362 19.33 32.69 -17.88
CA ARG A 362 18.31 33.64 -17.41
C ARG A 362 18.14 34.80 -18.40
N THR A 363 16.91 35.26 -18.52
CA THR A 363 16.54 36.47 -19.26
C THR A 363 16.60 37.70 -18.35
N GLY A 364 16.86 38.88 -18.91
CA GLY A 364 16.94 40.14 -18.13
C GLY A 364 18.32 40.80 -18.15
N THR A 365 18.45 41.94 -17.45
CA THR A 365 19.75 42.61 -17.30
C THR A 365 20.48 42.01 -16.11
N THR A 366 21.64 41.41 -16.35
CA THR A 366 22.43 40.74 -15.31
C THR A 366 23.52 41.66 -14.76
N TYR A 367 23.66 41.69 -13.44
CA TYR A 367 24.69 42.41 -12.70
C TYR A 367 25.52 41.44 -11.86
N SER A 368 26.84 41.63 -11.85
CA SER A 368 27.73 40.91 -10.93
C SER A 368 27.58 41.42 -9.50
N ILE A 369 27.62 40.54 -8.50
CA ILE A 369 27.71 40.97 -7.10
C ILE A 369 29.13 41.51 -6.82
N PRO A 370 29.27 42.68 -6.16
CA PRO A 370 30.57 43.24 -5.78
C PRO A 370 31.44 42.26 -5.00
N THR A 371 32.74 42.28 -5.27
CA THR A 371 33.69 41.33 -4.64
C THR A 371 34.50 41.97 -3.51
N SER A 372 34.65 43.29 -3.49
CA SER A 372 35.20 44.02 -2.35
C SER A 372 34.08 44.59 -1.47
N SER A 373 34.34 44.68 -0.17
CA SER A 373 33.36 45.16 0.80
C SER A 373 33.02 46.65 0.67
N ASP A 374 33.81 47.41 -0.09
CA ASP A 374 33.68 48.84 -0.36
C ASP A 374 33.28 49.16 -1.81
N GLU A 375 33.05 48.15 -2.65
CA GLU A 375 32.61 48.33 -4.02
C GLU A 375 31.09 48.50 -4.08
N LYS A 376 30.66 49.59 -4.71
CA LYS A 376 29.25 49.90 -4.91
C LYS A 376 28.67 49.11 -6.09
N PRO A 377 27.52 48.43 -5.93
CA PRO A 377 26.96 47.66 -7.03
C PRO A 377 26.35 48.54 -8.13
N ALA A 378 26.39 48.02 -9.36
CA ALA A 378 25.95 48.72 -10.56
C ALA A 378 24.44 49.01 -10.61
N TRP A 379 23.62 48.23 -9.89
CA TRP A 379 22.18 48.45 -9.81
C TRP A 379 21.81 49.54 -8.80
N ALA A 380 22.70 49.90 -7.87
CA ALA A 380 22.42 50.96 -6.89
C ALA A 380 22.41 52.34 -7.55
N GLY A 381 21.55 53.23 -7.06
CA GLY A 381 21.55 54.63 -7.46
C GLY A 381 22.69 55.42 -6.81
N THR A 382 22.89 56.66 -7.23
CA THR A 382 23.82 57.62 -6.65
C THR A 382 23.11 58.93 -6.30
N THR A 383 23.81 59.82 -5.58
CA THR A 383 23.33 61.19 -5.33
C THR A 383 22.98 61.95 -6.62
N ASN A 384 23.75 61.75 -7.69
CA ASN A 384 23.56 62.43 -8.97
C ASN A 384 22.58 61.70 -9.90
N LYS A 385 22.42 60.38 -9.74
CA LYS A 385 21.53 59.55 -10.56
C LYS A 385 20.87 58.47 -9.70
N LYS A 386 19.67 58.78 -9.20
CA LYS A 386 18.87 57.88 -8.36
C LYS A 386 18.34 56.69 -9.17
N ASN A 387 18.25 55.51 -8.56
CA ASN A 387 17.51 54.39 -9.13
C ASN A 387 16.03 54.55 -8.79
N THR A 388 15.22 54.75 -9.82
CA THR A 388 13.76 54.96 -9.74
C THR A 388 12.97 53.81 -10.38
N VAL A 389 13.66 52.75 -10.80
CA VAL A 389 13.08 51.62 -11.57
C VAL A 389 12.78 50.44 -10.66
N ILE A 390 13.74 50.05 -9.79
CA ILE A 390 13.59 48.88 -8.94
C ILE A 390 12.56 49.17 -7.84
N THR A 391 11.44 48.45 -7.88
CA THR A 391 10.36 48.55 -6.87
C THR A 391 10.35 47.37 -5.91
N LYS A 392 10.94 46.23 -6.31
CA LYS A 392 11.01 45.00 -5.52
C LYS A 392 12.37 44.34 -5.66
N ALA A 393 12.92 43.86 -4.56
CA ALA A 393 14.08 42.97 -4.54
C ALA A 393 13.69 41.57 -4.05
N VAL A 394 14.28 40.52 -4.61
CA VAL A 394 14.00 39.13 -4.25
C VAL A 394 15.32 38.39 -4.06
N PHE A 395 15.52 37.77 -2.91
CA PHE A 395 16.59 36.80 -2.72
C PHE A 395 16.02 35.40 -2.97
N ASP A 396 16.63 34.68 -3.90
CA ASP A 396 16.32 33.27 -4.14
C ASP A 396 16.93 32.39 -3.04
N GLU A 397 16.34 31.24 -2.74
CA GLU A 397 16.84 30.31 -1.71
C GLU A 397 18.31 29.90 -1.97
N SER A 398 18.75 29.85 -3.23
CA SER A 398 20.14 29.58 -3.59
C SER A 398 21.14 30.53 -2.94
N PHE A 399 20.72 31.78 -2.65
CA PHE A 399 21.56 32.83 -2.06
C PHE A 399 21.96 32.55 -0.61
N LYS A 400 21.22 31.67 0.10
CA LYS A 400 21.45 31.34 1.52
C LYS A 400 22.87 30.84 1.81
N THR A 401 23.51 30.20 0.84
CA THR A 401 24.85 29.60 0.98
C THR A 401 26.00 30.55 0.62
N LEU A 402 25.72 31.75 0.12
CA LEU A 402 26.75 32.71 -0.26
C LEU A 402 27.35 33.40 0.98
N CYS A 403 28.67 33.32 1.14
CA CYS A 403 29.40 34.02 2.20
C CYS A 403 29.84 35.41 1.73
N LEU A 404 29.09 36.45 2.08
CA LEU A 404 29.42 37.84 1.78
C LEU A 404 30.34 38.46 2.83
N THR A 405 31.24 39.34 2.40
CA THR A 405 32.12 40.13 3.29
C THR A 405 31.65 41.57 3.46
N GLY A 406 30.78 42.06 2.58
CA GLY A 406 30.23 43.43 2.59
C GLY A 406 28.93 43.53 1.81
N THR A 407 28.08 44.47 2.22
CA THR A 407 26.81 44.85 1.55
C THR A 407 26.73 46.36 1.31
N TYR A 408 27.89 47.01 1.24
CA TYR A 408 28.02 48.45 1.09
C TYR A 408 27.19 48.97 -0.09
N SER A 409 26.31 49.93 0.20
CA SER A 409 25.47 50.61 -0.81
C SER A 409 24.56 49.70 -1.66
N TRP A 410 24.25 48.47 -1.24
CA TRP A 410 23.50 47.51 -2.09
C TRP A 410 22.18 48.04 -2.65
N PHE A 411 21.42 48.79 -1.87
CA PHE A 411 20.18 49.44 -2.32
C PHE A 411 20.25 50.96 -2.20
N ALA A 412 21.46 51.53 -2.12
CA ALA A 412 21.62 52.97 -1.99
C ALA A 412 20.94 53.72 -3.14
N TYR A 413 20.16 54.75 -2.81
CA TYR A 413 19.39 55.61 -3.70
C TYR A 413 18.41 54.86 -4.62
N CYS A 414 17.98 53.65 -4.25
CA CYS A 414 16.85 52.94 -4.84
C CYS A 414 15.53 53.53 -4.32
N THR A 415 15.26 54.77 -4.72
CA THR A 415 14.12 55.57 -4.21
C THR A 415 12.74 54.98 -4.49
N ALA A 416 12.61 54.06 -5.45
CA ALA A 416 11.36 53.39 -5.78
C ALA A 416 11.15 52.04 -5.06
N LEU A 417 12.16 51.52 -4.34
CA LEU A 417 12.11 50.23 -3.67
C LEU A 417 11.07 50.23 -2.54
N LYS A 418 10.10 49.32 -2.63
CA LYS A 418 8.97 49.19 -1.69
C LYS A 418 8.97 47.88 -0.92
N GLU A 419 9.52 46.83 -1.50
CA GLU A 419 9.42 45.47 -0.97
C GLU A 419 10.74 44.72 -1.18
N ILE A 420 11.13 43.91 -0.19
CA ILE A 420 12.23 42.95 -0.30
C ILE A 420 11.73 41.60 0.21
N VAL A 421 11.86 40.56 -0.61
CA VAL A 421 11.40 39.19 -0.32
C VAL A 421 12.60 38.27 -0.18
N GLY A 422 12.51 37.27 0.70
CA GLY A 422 13.57 36.27 0.92
C GLY A 422 14.75 36.79 1.74
N MET A 423 14.55 37.80 2.59
CA MET A 423 15.63 38.39 3.38
C MET A 423 16.33 37.36 4.30
N GLU A 424 15.61 36.32 4.71
CA GLU A 424 16.11 35.13 5.42
C GLU A 424 17.15 34.32 4.62
N TYR A 425 17.24 34.51 3.31
CA TYR A 425 18.25 33.90 2.45
C TYR A 425 19.49 34.78 2.25
N LEU A 426 19.54 35.99 2.82
CA LEU A 426 20.75 36.81 2.82
C LEU A 426 21.61 36.49 4.05
N ASN A 427 22.61 35.63 3.88
CA ASN A 427 23.53 35.29 4.97
C ASN A 427 24.47 36.48 5.30
N THR A 428 24.29 37.05 6.49
CA THR A 428 25.05 38.22 6.96
C THR A 428 26.13 37.91 7.99
N GLU A 429 26.33 36.64 8.37
CA GLU A 429 27.26 36.22 9.43
C GLU A 429 28.70 36.76 9.26
N ASN A 430 29.16 36.88 8.01
CA ASN A 430 30.51 37.34 7.67
C ASN A 430 30.59 38.77 7.15
N VAL A 431 29.48 39.51 7.12
CA VAL A 431 29.42 40.85 6.56
C VAL A 431 30.02 41.87 7.53
N SER A 432 31.15 42.45 7.12
CA SER A 432 31.93 43.42 7.90
C SER A 432 31.51 44.87 7.68
N ASP A 433 30.93 45.19 6.52
CA ASP A 433 30.49 46.53 6.14
C ASP A 433 29.06 46.48 5.56
N MET A 434 28.13 47.18 6.21
CA MET A 434 26.74 47.39 5.80
C MET A 434 26.44 48.89 5.60
N SER A 435 27.47 49.72 5.48
CA SER A 435 27.28 51.17 5.33
C SER A 435 26.52 51.50 4.05
N GLU A 436 25.64 52.50 4.16
CA GLU A 436 24.74 52.94 3.08
C GLU A 436 23.85 51.86 2.44
N MET A 437 23.75 50.64 2.99
CA MET A 437 23.07 49.51 2.35
C MET A 437 21.65 49.86 1.87
N PHE A 438 20.89 50.66 2.62
CA PHE A 438 19.55 51.12 2.28
C PHE A 438 19.45 52.66 2.21
N SER A 439 20.57 53.38 2.07
CA SER A 439 20.58 54.84 2.06
C SER A 439 19.65 55.41 0.97
N ASP A 440 18.78 56.36 1.29
CA ASP A 440 17.79 57.00 0.41
C ASP A 440 16.81 56.01 -0.29
N CYS A 441 16.50 54.86 0.34
CA CYS A 441 15.37 54.00 -0.01
C CYS A 441 14.02 54.63 0.41
N SER A 442 13.71 55.80 -0.15
CA SER A 442 12.62 56.66 0.33
C SER A 442 11.20 56.12 0.12
N SER A 443 10.99 55.07 -0.69
CA SER A 443 9.68 54.39 -0.81
C SER A 443 9.48 53.22 0.15
N LEU A 444 10.53 52.76 0.82
CA LEU A 444 10.47 51.63 1.74
C LEU A 444 9.75 52.06 3.02
N THR A 445 8.72 51.30 3.42
CA THR A 445 7.91 51.61 4.61
C THR A 445 8.23 50.69 5.78
N SER A 446 8.61 49.44 5.50
CA SER A 446 9.06 48.49 6.51
C SER A 446 10.09 47.52 5.95
N ILE A 447 10.91 46.93 6.82
CA ILE A 447 11.87 45.88 6.46
C ILE A 447 12.01 44.87 7.62
N ASN A 448 12.14 43.58 7.30
CA ASN A 448 12.40 42.54 8.30
C ASN A 448 13.86 42.09 8.23
N LEU A 449 14.59 42.27 9.33
CA LEU A 449 16.01 41.98 9.51
C LEU A 449 16.22 41.00 10.69
N SER A 450 15.20 40.21 11.04
CA SER A 450 15.25 39.33 12.22
C SER A 450 16.24 38.18 12.08
N GLU A 451 16.57 37.79 10.86
CA GLU A 451 17.57 36.74 10.56
C GLU A 451 18.99 37.29 10.36
N PHE A 452 19.18 38.61 10.51
CA PHE A 452 20.52 39.21 10.32
C PHE A 452 21.43 38.90 11.51
N ASN A 453 22.61 38.35 11.21
CA ASN A 453 23.68 38.18 12.17
C ASN A 453 24.71 39.30 11.99
N THR A 454 24.72 40.26 12.91
CA THR A 454 25.62 41.43 12.85
C THR A 454 26.87 41.28 13.70
N GLY A 455 27.20 40.08 14.18
CA GLY A 455 28.30 39.86 15.13
C GLY A 455 29.68 40.26 14.60
N LYS A 456 29.89 40.26 13.27
CA LYS A 456 31.14 40.67 12.61
C LYS A 456 31.10 42.04 11.93
N THR A 457 29.97 42.73 11.99
CA THR A 457 29.80 44.01 11.28
C THR A 457 30.50 45.16 12.01
N THR A 458 31.46 45.79 11.35
CA THR A 458 32.28 46.89 11.92
C THR A 458 31.88 48.28 11.43
N ASN A 459 31.11 48.35 10.33
CA ASN A 459 30.63 49.59 9.74
C ASN A 459 29.15 49.50 9.32
N MET A 460 28.33 50.39 9.87
CA MET A 460 26.90 50.60 9.55
C MET A 460 26.62 52.09 9.30
N ASN A 461 27.64 52.88 8.97
CA ASN A 461 27.50 54.31 8.69
C ASN A 461 26.39 54.53 7.65
N SER A 462 25.46 55.44 7.95
CA SER A 462 24.39 55.84 7.03
C SER A 462 23.53 54.68 6.46
N MET A 463 23.49 53.50 7.09
CA MET A 463 22.81 52.31 6.56
C MET A 463 21.37 52.58 6.10
N PHE A 464 20.59 53.34 6.87
CA PHE A 464 19.20 53.73 6.55
C PHE A 464 19.04 55.23 6.26
N LYS A 465 20.13 55.98 6.10
CA LYS A 465 20.08 57.44 5.97
C LYS A 465 19.06 57.87 4.91
N ASN A 466 18.21 58.84 5.22
CA ASN A 466 17.17 59.39 4.33
C ASN A 466 16.10 58.38 3.85
N CYS A 467 15.89 57.26 4.54
CA CYS A 467 14.71 56.41 4.34
C CYS A 467 13.44 57.09 4.90
N LYS A 468 12.98 58.17 4.26
CA LYS A 468 11.96 59.09 4.81
C LYS A 468 10.60 58.45 5.12
N ASN A 469 10.28 57.32 4.48
CA ASN A 469 9.00 56.63 4.68
C ASN A 469 9.10 55.37 5.56
N ILE A 470 10.30 54.94 5.96
CA ILE A 470 10.45 53.77 6.80
C ILE A 470 9.89 54.08 8.18
N ASN A 471 8.91 53.29 8.60
CA ASN A 471 8.25 53.43 9.88
C ASN A 471 8.50 52.23 10.80
N THR A 472 8.82 51.05 10.25
CA THR A 472 9.09 49.84 11.04
C THR A 472 10.31 49.08 10.53
N ILE A 473 11.19 48.70 11.45
CA ILE A 473 12.30 47.76 11.19
C ILE A 473 12.13 46.58 12.14
N TYR A 474 11.84 45.40 11.61
CA TYR A 474 11.67 44.21 12.45
C TYR A 474 13.01 43.55 12.74
N CYS A 475 13.34 43.37 14.01
CA CYS A 475 14.50 42.61 14.46
C CYS A 475 14.34 42.28 15.95
N ASN A 476 14.68 41.05 16.35
CA ASN A 476 14.59 40.63 17.75
C ASN A 476 15.89 40.87 18.55
N ASP A 477 16.99 41.16 17.85
CA ASP A 477 18.30 41.31 18.44
C ASP A 477 18.71 42.78 18.57
N THR A 478 19.59 43.06 19.54
CA THR A 478 20.25 44.37 19.66
C THR A 478 21.53 44.35 18.84
N TRP A 479 21.70 45.32 17.96
CA TRP A 479 22.93 45.43 17.16
C TRP A 479 23.96 46.30 17.85
N ILE A 480 25.24 45.95 17.68
CA ILE A 480 26.39 46.67 18.22
C ILE A 480 27.40 46.82 17.08
N CYS A 481 27.90 48.05 16.87
CA CYS A 481 28.84 48.33 15.79
C CYS A 481 29.73 49.54 16.13
N ASN A 482 31.00 49.49 15.75
CA ASN A 482 31.98 50.53 16.08
C ASN A 482 31.82 51.82 15.23
N LYS A 483 31.41 51.69 13.97
CA LYS A 483 31.15 52.84 13.07
C LYS A 483 29.69 52.84 12.67
N SER A 484 28.91 53.81 13.15
CA SER A 484 27.47 53.88 12.88
C SER A 484 26.96 55.32 12.73
N GLU A 485 27.84 56.24 12.34
CA GLU A 485 27.51 57.64 12.12
C GLU A 485 26.36 57.77 11.11
N MET A 486 25.35 58.57 11.47
CA MET A 486 24.17 58.84 10.66
C MET A 486 23.35 57.60 10.24
N MET A 487 23.51 56.44 10.88
CA MET A 487 22.81 55.18 10.54
C MET A 487 21.31 55.37 10.26
N PHE A 488 20.60 56.11 11.11
CA PHE A 488 19.16 56.39 10.99
C PHE A 488 18.84 57.84 10.60
N SER A 489 19.83 58.65 10.21
CA SER A 489 19.64 60.08 9.92
C SER A 489 18.54 60.30 8.88
N GLY A 490 17.53 61.11 9.17
CA GLY A 490 16.45 61.42 8.22
C GLY A 490 15.36 60.34 8.09
N CYS A 491 15.36 59.30 8.92
CA CYS A 491 14.27 58.30 9.04
C CYS A 491 13.12 58.84 9.90
N THR A 492 12.54 59.98 9.52
CA THR A 492 11.65 60.77 10.41
C THR A 492 10.33 60.09 10.79
N LYS A 493 9.95 58.99 10.13
CA LYS A 493 8.74 58.21 10.43
C LYS A 493 9.00 56.97 11.27
N LEU A 494 10.25 56.68 11.63
CA LEU A 494 10.62 55.46 12.32
C LEU A 494 10.06 55.44 13.75
N VAL A 495 9.35 54.36 14.08
CA VAL A 495 8.76 54.13 15.40
C VAL A 495 9.07 52.68 15.80
N GLY A 496 9.94 52.52 16.80
CA GLY A 496 10.20 51.23 17.45
C GLY A 496 9.68 51.25 18.89
N ALA A 497 10.50 50.81 19.83
CA ALA A 497 10.24 51.01 21.26
C ALA A 497 10.18 52.50 21.65
N VAL A 498 10.85 53.36 20.88
CA VAL A 498 10.76 54.83 20.99
C VAL A 498 10.58 55.49 19.62
N PRO A 499 9.99 56.70 19.54
CA PRO A 499 9.90 57.46 18.29
C PRO A 499 11.27 58.01 17.87
N TYR A 500 11.44 58.23 16.56
CA TYR A 500 12.64 58.84 15.99
C TYR A 500 13.06 60.14 16.68
N ASN A 501 14.36 60.27 16.99
CA ASN A 501 14.98 61.48 17.52
C ASN A 501 16.22 61.85 16.68
N ALA A 502 16.27 63.09 16.20
CA ALA A 502 17.37 63.59 15.38
C ALA A 502 18.73 63.65 16.10
N SER A 503 18.76 63.60 17.44
CA SER A 503 20.00 63.50 18.23
C SER A 503 20.48 62.06 18.41
N ASN A 504 19.63 61.06 18.19
CA ASN A 504 19.95 59.64 18.39
C ASN A 504 19.83 58.91 17.04
N ILE A 505 20.88 58.94 16.25
CA ILE A 505 20.85 58.50 14.84
C ILE A 505 21.87 57.39 14.54
N ASP A 506 22.51 56.83 15.55
CA ASP A 506 23.53 55.79 15.43
C ASP A 506 23.01 54.40 15.86
N VAL A 507 23.90 53.40 15.91
CA VAL A 507 23.55 52.00 16.22
C VAL A 507 22.99 51.80 17.63
N THR A 508 23.17 52.75 18.56
CA THR A 508 22.60 52.61 19.91
C THR A 508 21.07 52.52 19.88
N MET A 509 20.46 53.02 18.80
CA MET A 509 19.03 52.89 18.55
C MET A 509 18.63 51.63 17.78
N ALA A 510 19.57 50.78 17.35
CA ALA A 510 19.30 49.48 16.74
C ALA A 510 19.00 48.42 17.83
N ASN A 511 17.96 48.67 18.64
CA ASN A 511 17.59 47.87 19.80
C ASN A 511 16.06 47.71 19.88
N PRO A 512 15.53 46.49 20.04
CA PRO A 512 14.08 46.25 20.07
C PRO A 512 13.40 46.56 21.41
N ASN A 513 14.17 46.83 22.46
CA ASN A 513 13.64 47.12 23.80
C ASN A 513 13.63 48.62 24.13
N ASN A 514 14.55 49.41 23.56
CA ASN A 514 14.68 50.84 23.86
C ASN A 514 15.05 51.72 22.65
N GLY A 515 15.10 51.14 21.44
CA GLY A 515 15.47 51.81 20.21
C GLY A 515 14.36 51.78 19.16
N TYR A 516 14.77 51.77 17.90
CA TYR A 516 13.92 51.84 16.71
C TYR A 516 13.53 50.49 16.11
N PHE A 517 14.07 49.37 16.63
CA PHE A 517 13.66 48.04 16.17
C PHE A 517 12.33 47.61 16.80
N THR A 518 11.61 46.74 16.08
CA THR A 518 10.33 46.17 16.47
C THR A 518 10.45 44.64 16.52
N LYS A 519 9.99 44.00 17.61
CA LYS A 519 10.02 42.54 17.75
C LYS A 519 9.05 41.86 16.77
N THR A 520 9.42 40.69 16.25
CA THR A 520 8.52 39.85 15.44
C THR A 520 7.63 38.95 16.31
N ARG A 521 6.43 38.64 15.81
CA ARG A 521 5.52 37.68 16.46
C ARG A 521 6.07 36.26 16.29
N GLN A 522 5.97 35.44 17.33
CA GLN A 522 6.36 34.03 17.31
C GLN A 522 5.15 33.18 17.64
N ALA A 523 5.00 32.04 16.95
CA ALA A 523 3.93 31.09 17.24
C ALA A 523 4.44 30.00 18.18
N TYR A 524 3.75 29.78 19.30
CA TYR A 524 4.19 28.83 20.34
C TYR A 524 3.00 28.40 21.19
N ALA A 525 3.12 27.26 21.86
CA ALA A 525 2.16 26.79 22.85
C ALA A 525 2.79 26.78 24.24
N VAL A 526 2.01 27.08 25.28
CA VAL A 526 2.44 27.10 26.68
C VAL A 526 1.57 26.16 27.47
N GLU A 527 2.17 25.14 28.08
CA GLU A 527 1.54 24.31 29.10
C GLU A 527 1.78 24.96 30.48
N ASP A 528 0.71 25.43 31.10
CA ASP A 528 0.69 25.94 32.47
C ASP A 528 -0.34 25.16 33.29
N GLY A 529 0.16 24.38 34.26
CA GLY A 529 -0.64 23.39 34.98
C GLY A 529 -1.26 22.34 34.04
N SER A 530 -2.57 22.42 33.84
CA SER A 530 -3.34 21.51 32.97
C SER A 530 -3.91 22.18 31.71
N THR A 531 -3.55 23.45 31.49
CA THR A 531 -4.01 24.24 30.35
C THR A 531 -2.90 24.40 29.32
N LEU A 532 -3.17 24.07 28.07
CA LEU A 532 -2.30 24.33 26.92
C LEU A 532 -2.83 25.55 26.16
N THR A 533 -2.08 26.65 26.12
CA THR A 533 -2.48 27.87 25.41
C THR A 533 -1.61 28.16 24.20
N PHE A 534 -2.21 28.40 23.04
CA PHE A 534 -1.54 28.73 21.78
C PHE A 534 -1.50 30.25 21.58
N TYR A 535 -0.33 30.78 21.27
CA TYR A 535 -0.08 32.22 21.09
C TYR A 535 0.64 32.49 19.77
N TYR A 536 0.36 33.66 19.18
CA TYR A 536 1.15 34.21 18.08
C TYR A 536 1.41 35.69 18.34
N ASP A 537 2.36 35.97 19.24
CA ASP A 537 2.67 37.31 19.77
C ASP A 537 4.17 37.50 20.04
N THR A 538 4.56 38.67 20.55
CA THR A 538 5.96 39.04 20.88
C THR A 538 6.33 38.72 22.33
N ARG A 539 5.45 38.05 23.09
CA ARG A 539 5.57 37.85 24.54
C ARG A 539 6.18 36.52 24.93
N ARG A 540 6.62 35.69 23.97
CA ARG A 540 7.20 34.35 24.20
C ARG A 540 8.19 34.31 25.36
N ALA A 541 9.19 35.19 25.35
CA ALA A 541 10.24 35.26 26.37
C ALA A 541 9.76 35.67 27.77
N SER A 542 8.55 36.22 27.89
CA SER A 542 7.96 36.67 29.16
C SER A 542 6.94 35.68 29.75
N ARG A 543 6.60 34.60 29.04
CA ARG A 543 5.62 33.61 29.51
C ARG A 543 6.28 32.61 30.46
N SER A 544 5.57 32.30 31.55
CA SER A 544 5.87 31.19 32.45
C SER A 544 5.19 29.90 31.99
N GLY A 545 5.75 28.74 32.32
CA GLY A 545 5.23 27.42 31.94
C GLY A 545 6.19 26.65 31.02
N THR A 546 5.77 25.47 30.57
CA THR A 546 6.53 24.72 29.56
C THR A 546 6.16 25.22 28.18
N ILE A 547 7.13 25.82 27.48
CA ILE A 547 6.94 26.35 26.14
C ILE A 547 7.26 25.27 25.11
N TYR A 548 6.33 25.06 24.18
CA TYR A 548 6.48 24.20 23.02
C TYR A 548 6.56 25.02 21.75
N GLU A 549 7.49 24.67 20.87
CA GLU A 549 7.56 25.23 19.51
C GLU A 549 6.45 24.64 18.63
N MET A 550 6.01 25.43 17.65
CA MET A 550 5.16 24.91 16.58
C MET A 550 5.97 23.99 15.66
N PRO A 551 5.41 22.87 15.17
CA PRO A 551 6.11 21.98 14.26
C PRO A 551 6.52 22.70 12.96
N GLU A 552 7.81 22.60 12.59
CA GLU A 552 8.36 23.25 11.39
C GLU A 552 7.92 22.58 10.07
N LYS A 553 7.46 21.33 10.13
CA LYS A 553 7.04 20.54 8.95
C LYS A 553 5.68 19.87 9.18
N PRO A 554 4.89 19.64 8.12
CA PRO A 554 3.49 19.21 8.24
C PRO A 554 3.27 17.82 8.86
N ASN A 555 4.28 16.94 8.88
CA ASN A 555 4.15 15.58 9.39
C ASN A 555 4.94 15.34 10.69
N ILE A 556 5.26 16.42 11.42
CA ILE A 556 5.96 16.33 12.71
C ILE A 556 4.91 16.36 13.83
N LYS A 557 4.92 15.32 14.66
CA LYS A 557 4.10 15.23 15.86
C LYS A 557 4.47 16.37 16.84
N PRO A 558 3.51 17.16 17.36
CA PRO A 558 3.83 18.21 18.34
C PRO A 558 4.24 17.66 19.70
N GLY A 559 5.12 18.39 20.40
CA GLY A 559 5.69 17.98 21.69
C GLY A 559 4.71 17.86 22.86
N TRP A 560 3.51 18.45 22.75
CA TRP A 560 2.45 18.37 23.76
C TRP A 560 1.53 17.15 23.62
N THR A 561 1.74 16.28 22.62
CA THR A 561 0.79 15.20 22.29
C THR A 561 1.29 13.84 22.79
N GLY A 562 0.38 12.91 23.09
CA GLY A 562 0.73 11.57 23.60
C GLY A 562 0.96 10.53 22.50
N THR A 563 1.30 9.30 22.88
CA THR A 563 1.29 8.11 22.02
C THR A 563 0.47 6.99 22.66
N SER A 564 0.31 5.88 21.94
CA SER A 564 -0.24 4.63 22.48
C SER A 564 0.55 4.07 23.67
N GLU A 565 1.86 4.30 23.69
CA GLU A 565 2.75 3.85 24.76
C GLU A 565 2.80 4.85 25.93
N ASN A 566 2.68 6.14 25.63
CA ASN A 566 2.77 7.22 26.61
C ASN A 566 1.72 8.29 26.34
N CYS A 567 0.52 8.06 26.87
CA CYS A 567 -0.61 8.97 26.68
C CYS A 567 -0.43 10.29 27.46
N ASN A 568 -0.90 11.40 26.90
CA ASN A 568 -0.92 12.67 27.64
C ASN A 568 -2.17 12.71 28.55
N SER A 569 -1.93 12.63 29.86
CA SER A 569 -2.96 12.70 30.90
C SER A 569 -2.88 13.98 31.75
N ARG A 570 -2.07 14.96 31.33
CA ARG A 570 -1.85 16.22 32.06
C ARG A 570 -2.76 17.34 31.57
N ILE A 571 -2.97 17.41 30.25
CA ILE A 571 -3.72 18.50 29.60
C ILE A 571 -5.21 18.18 29.65
N ASN A 572 -6.00 19.02 30.33
CA ASN A 572 -7.46 18.91 30.39
C ASN A 572 -8.19 20.06 29.67
N LYS A 573 -7.48 21.14 29.36
CA LYS A 573 -7.99 22.33 28.68
C LYS A 573 -7.01 22.80 27.61
N ALA A 574 -7.51 23.12 26.42
CA ALA A 574 -6.75 23.82 25.39
C ALA A 574 -7.36 25.21 25.13
N VAL A 575 -6.52 26.20 24.86
CA VAL A 575 -6.94 27.59 24.62
C VAL A 575 -6.21 28.15 23.40
N PHE A 576 -6.93 28.63 22.40
CA PHE A 576 -6.37 29.43 21.31
C PHE A 576 -6.59 30.91 21.63
N ASP A 577 -5.51 31.60 22.02
CA ASP A 577 -5.54 33.03 22.33
C ASP A 577 -5.91 33.84 21.07
N GLU A 578 -6.52 35.02 21.25
CA GLU A 578 -6.90 35.88 20.12
C GLU A 578 -5.72 36.22 19.21
N SER A 579 -4.50 36.30 19.77
CA SER A 579 -3.29 36.51 18.98
C SER A 579 -3.04 35.41 17.95
N PHE A 580 -3.59 34.20 18.11
CA PHE A 580 -3.36 33.08 17.20
C PHE A 580 -4.13 33.17 15.87
N LYS A 581 -5.16 34.04 15.78
CA LYS A 581 -6.06 34.14 14.61
C LYS A 581 -5.36 34.40 13.27
N ASP A 582 -4.23 35.10 13.31
CA ASP A 582 -3.48 35.46 12.11
C ASP A 582 -2.44 34.41 11.71
N PHE A 583 -2.15 33.44 12.59
CA PHE A 583 -1.14 32.43 12.30
C PHE A 583 -1.67 31.44 11.26
N ARG A 584 -0.88 31.21 10.21
CA ARG A 584 -1.23 30.28 9.12
C ARG A 584 -0.43 29.00 9.27
N LEU A 585 -1.16 27.91 9.48
CA LEU A 585 -0.63 26.56 9.65
C LEU A 585 -0.72 25.80 8.33
N SER A 586 0.28 24.96 8.05
CA SER A 586 0.22 24.01 6.93
C SER A 586 -0.40 22.66 7.32
N SER A 587 -0.47 22.34 8.63
CA SER A 587 -0.93 21.05 9.16
C SER A 587 -1.39 21.12 10.61
N THR A 588 -2.35 20.28 10.98
CA THR A 588 -2.76 19.97 12.37
C THR A 588 -2.56 18.48 12.70
N PHE A 589 -1.68 17.80 11.97
CA PHE A 589 -1.30 16.40 12.20
C PHE A 589 -1.00 16.13 13.69
N TYR A 590 -1.71 15.16 14.27
CA TYR A 590 -1.61 14.76 15.69
C TYR A 590 -1.99 15.82 16.73
N TRP A 591 -2.53 16.98 16.35
CA TRP A 591 -2.86 18.03 17.31
C TRP A 591 -3.95 17.61 18.30
N PHE A 592 -3.56 17.33 19.55
CA PHE A 592 -4.37 16.77 20.66
C PHE A 592 -4.47 15.24 20.69
N ALA A 593 -3.76 14.53 19.81
CA ALA A 593 -3.73 13.08 19.82
C ALA A 593 -3.27 12.53 21.19
N TRP A 594 -4.00 11.55 21.71
CA TRP A 594 -3.77 10.89 22.99
C TRP A 594 -3.81 11.81 24.22
N CYS A 595 -4.44 12.98 24.12
CA CYS A 595 -4.78 13.83 25.27
C CYS A 595 -6.03 13.29 26.00
N LEU A 596 -5.87 12.15 26.71
CA LEU A 596 -6.97 11.40 27.32
C LEU A 596 -7.81 12.21 28.32
N THR A 597 -7.23 13.26 28.90
CA THR A 597 -7.89 14.11 29.90
C THR A 597 -8.55 15.36 29.34
N LEU A 598 -8.39 15.66 28.05
CA LEU A 598 -8.93 16.87 27.42
C LEU A 598 -10.46 16.88 27.47
N THR A 599 -11.02 17.91 28.10
CA THR A 599 -12.47 18.10 28.25
C THR A 599 -13.00 19.38 27.63
N GLU A 600 -12.13 20.39 27.44
CA GLU A 600 -12.53 21.73 27.01
C GLU A 600 -11.51 22.29 26.01
N ILE A 601 -11.99 22.88 24.92
CA ILE A 601 -11.19 23.69 24.00
C ILE A 601 -11.86 25.06 23.86
N VAL A 602 -11.13 26.12 24.16
CA VAL A 602 -11.62 27.51 24.12
C VAL A 602 -10.94 28.29 23.01
N GLY A 603 -11.68 29.16 22.33
CA GLY A 603 -11.12 30.06 21.31
C GLY A 603 -10.89 29.40 19.95
N MET A 604 -11.59 28.30 19.63
CA MET A 604 -11.39 27.56 18.37
C MET A 604 -11.55 28.43 17.12
N GLU A 605 -12.32 29.52 17.19
CA GLU A 605 -12.44 30.55 16.15
C GLU A 605 -11.10 31.25 15.81
N ASN A 606 -10.12 31.20 16.71
CA ASN A 606 -8.77 31.75 16.51
C ASN A 606 -7.82 30.73 15.86
N LEU A 607 -8.25 29.50 15.59
CA LEU A 607 -7.47 28.52 14.84
C LEU A 607 -7.76 28.65 13.34
N ASN A 608 -6.86 29.30 12.60
CA ASN A 608 -7.01 29.43 11.16
C ASN A 608 -6.54 28.17 10.42
N THR A 609 -7.47 27.48 9.75
CA THR A 609 -7.19 26.24 9.00
C THR A 609 -7.17 26.42 7.48
N GLU A 610 -7.19 27.64 6.95
CA GLU A 610 -7.31 27.92 5.51
C GLU A 610 -6.20 27.28 4.65
N ASP A 611 -5.00 27.15 5.23
CA ASP A 611 -3.81 26.59 4.58
C ASP A 611 -3.49 25.15 5.02
N VAL A 612 -4.32 24.56 5.89
CA VAL A 612 -4.10 23.22 6.43
C VAL A 612 -4.36 22.17 5.36
N THR A 613 -3.39 21.28 5.16
CA THR A 613 -3.45 20.18 4.19
C THR A 613 -3.60 18.81 4.84
N ASN A 614 -3.20 18.66 6.10
CA ASN A 614 -3.23 17.39 6.83
C ASN A 614 -3.87 17.59 8.21
N MET A 615 -4.97 16.85 8.48
CA MET A 615 -5.68 16.83 9.77
C MET A 615 -5.69 15.44 10.42
N ARG A 616 -4.83 14.52 9.94
CA ARG A 616 -4.75 13.15 10.43
C ARG A 616 -4.51 13.12 11.95
N ASN A 617 -5.28 12.27 12.63
CA ASN A 617 -5.19 12.02 14.07
C ASN A 617 -5.42 13.23 14.99
N MET A 618 -5.89 14.39 14.51
CA MET A 618 -6.03 15.62 15.32
C MET A 618 -6.64 15.32 16.71
N PHE A 619 -7.90 14.93 16.79
CA PHE A 619 -8.56 14.64 18.07
C PHE A 619 -8.47 13.17 18.50
N SER A 620 -7.57 12.37 17.91
CA SER A 620 -7.46 10.94 18.19
C SER A 620 -7.25 10.68 19.69
N ASN A 621 -8.00 9.76 20.27
CA ASN A 621 -7.99 9.40 21.68
C ASN A 621 -8.29 10.57 22.65
N CYS A 622 -9.00 11.63 22.22
CA CYS A 622 -9.57 12.64 23.13
C CYS A 622 -10.81 12.09 23.86
N SER A 623 -10.64 11.00 24.61
CA SER A 623 -11.73 10.16 25.13
C SER A 623 -12.67 10.87 26.12
N LYS A 624 -12.24 11.97 26.74
CA LYS A 624 -13.06 12.76 27.68
C LYS A 624 -13.79 13.95 27.06
N LEU A 625 -13.52 14.27 25.79
CA LEU A 625 -14.16 15.39 25.10
C LEU A 625 -15.65 15.07 24.85
N ASN A 626 -16.54 15.97 25.28
CA ASN A 626 -17.99 15.74 25.24
C ASN A 626 -18.70 16.51 24.11
N SER A 627 -18.08 17.57 23.63
CA SER A 627 -18.55 18.49 22.61
C SER A 627 -17.34 19.13 21.92
N LEU A 628 -17.52 19.51 20.67
CA LEU A 628 -16.47 20.12 19.87
C LEU A 628 -17.14 21.02 18.83
N ASP A 629 -16.81 22.30 18.86
CA ASP A 629 -17.24 23.27 17.86
C ASP A 629 -16.19 23.35 16.75
N LEU A 630 -16.60 23.09 15.50
CA LEU A 630 -15.77 23.09 14.31
C LEU A 630 -16.30 24.06 13.25
N SER A 631 -17.20 24.98 13.62
CA SER A 631 -17.89 25.84 12.65
C SER A 631 -16.95 26.72 11.82
N ASN A 632 -15.79 27.08 12.37
CA ASN A 632 -14.78 27.93 11.73
C ASN A 632 -13.75 27.18 10.88
N PHE A 633 -13.83 25.84 10.81
CA PHE A 633 -12.86 25.06 10.04
C PHE A 633 -13.09 25.25 8.54
N ASN A 634 -12.06 25.71 7.85
CA ASN A 634 -11.95 25.63 6.40
C ASN A 634 -11.11 24.41 6.05
N THR A 635 -11.71 23.41 5.41
CA THR A 635 -11.04 22.15 5.06
C THR A 635 -10.76 22.00 3.57
N LYS A 636 -10.92 23.07 2.77
CA LYS A 636 -10.85 23.00 1.30
C LYS A 636 -9.53 22.42 0.78
N LYS A 637 -8.41 22.67 1.46
CA LYS A 637 -7.08 22.18 1.07
C LYS A 637 -6.67 20.86 1.71
N VAL A 638 -7.51 20.30 2.60
CA VAL A 638 -7.19 19.09 3.35
C VAL A 638 -7.28 17.87 2.44
N THR A 639 -6.24 17.03 2.47
CA THR A 639 -6.14 15.79 1.68
C THR A 639 -6.22 14.54 2.55
N ASP A 640 -5.87 14.62 3.84
CA ASP A 640 -5.89 13.49 4.78
C ASP A 640 -6.67 13.86 6.06
N MET A 641 -7.74 13.10 6.34
CA MET A 641 -8.57 13.19 7.56
C MET A 641 -8.62 11.85 8.32
N SER A 642 -7.71 10.93 8.03
CA SER A 642 -7.63 9.63 8.68
C SER A 642 -7.54 9.77 10.20
N GLU A 643 -8.31 8.95 10.91
CA GLU A 643 -8.32 8.87 12.38
C GLU A 643 -8.61 10.19 13.12
N MET A 644 -9.17 11.22 12.45
CA MET A 644 -9.32 12.57 13.02
C MET A 644 -10.07 12.58 14.37
N PHE A 645 -11.10 11.74 14.54
CA PHE A 645 -11.88 11.60 15.77
C PHE A 645 -11.79 10.20 16.39
N ASN A 646 -10.78 9.41 16.02
CA ASN A 646 -10.59 8.05 16.54
C ASN A 646 -10.64 8.03 18.08
N HIS A 647 -11.38 7.12 18.69
CA HIS A 647 -11.57 6.98 20.14
C HIS A 647 -12.07 8.24 20.89
N CYS A 648 -12.77 9.18 20.22
CA CYS A 648 -13.49 10.28 20.87
C CYS A 648 -14.78 9.79 21.56
N SER A 649 -14.64 8.87 22.52
CA SER A 649 -15.71 8.00 23.00
C SER A 649 -16.86 8.70 23.73
N ARG A 650 -16.71 9.97 24.15
CA ARG A 650 -17.71 10.77 24.87
C ARG A 650 -18.39 11.86 24.02
N LEU A 651 -17.99 12.05 22.77
CA LEU A 651 -18.69 12.96 21.87
C LEU A 651 -20.10 12.41 21.61
N ASN A 652 -21.13 13.23 21.87
CA ASN A 652 -22.52 12.83 21.69
C ASN A 652 -23.06 13.15 20.30
N SER A 653 -22.58 14.24 19.71
CA SER A 653 -22.93 14.71 18.37
C SER A 653 -21.75 15.43 17.74
N LEU A 654 -21.66 15.40 16.42
CA LEU A 654 -20.71 16.19 15.64
C LEU A 654 -21.43 16.85 14.45
N ASP A 655 -21.25 18.16 14.31
CA ASP A 655 -21.71 18.91 13.15
C ASP A 655 -20.53 19.21 12.22
N LEU A 656 -20.53 18.62 11.02
CA LEU A 656 -19.48 18.79 10.02
C LEU A 656 -20.01 19.43 8.73
N SER A 657 -21.16 20.13 8.77
CA SER A 657 -21.79 20.72 7.58
C SER A 657 -20.93 21.75 6.84
N ASN A 658 -19.92 22.31 7.49
CA ASN A 658 -19.00 23.28 6.89
C ASN A 658 -17.78 22.64 6.24
N PHE A 659 -17.61 21.32 6.33
CA PHE A 659 -16.45 20.64 5.78
C PHE A 659 -16.57 20.52 4.26
N ASN A 660 -15.56 20.99 3.54
CA ASN A 660 -15.32 20.63 2.15
C ASN A 660 -14.30 19.48 2.10
N THR A 661 -14.74 18.31 1.66
CA THR A 661 -13.89 17.10 1.59
C THR A 661 -13.50 16.73 0.16
N GLU A 662 -13.69 17.63 -0.82
CA GLU A 662 -13.49 17.31 -2.25
C GLU A 662 -12.07 16.83 -2.58
N ASN A 663 -11.07 17.28 -1.82
CA ASN A 663 -9.66 16.94 -2.02
C ASN A 663 -9.19 15.79 -1.10
N VAL A 664 -10.04 15.28 -0.22
CA VAL A 664 -9.69 14.23 0.74
C VAL A 664 -9.60 12.88 0.03
N THR A 665 -8.50 12.15 0.24
CA THR A 665 -8.25 10.85 -0.38
C THR A 665 -8.26 9.68 0.62
N ASP A 666 -8.08 9.96 1.91
CA ASP A 666 -8.11 8.98 3.02
C ASP A 666 -9.02 9.46 4.16
N MET A 667 -10.00 8.62 4.50
CA MET A 667 -10.94 8.80 5.62
C MET A 667 -10.99 7.56 6.53
N ASN A 668 -9.97 6.71 6.50
CA ASN A 668 -9.97 5.50 7.29
C ASN A 668 -10.06 5.82 8.79
N LYS A 669 -10.84 5.02 9.53
CA LYS A 669 -10.98 5.12 11.00
C LYS A 669 -11.40 6.51 11.52
N MET A 670 -11.97 7.39 10.69
CA MET A 670 -12.23 8.79 11.06
C MET A 670 -13.05 8.92 12.35
N PHE A 671 -14.05 8.04 12.56
CA PHE A 671 -14.90 8.01 13.76
C PHE A 671 -14.79 6.67 14.53
N LEU A 672 -13.68 5.95 14.37
CA LEU A 672 -13.44 4.67 15.05
C LEU A 672 -13.67 4.79 16.57
N TYR A 673 -14.48 3.89 17.14
CA TYR A 673 -14.86 3.83 18.56
C TYR A 673 -15.39 5.14 19.18
N CYS A 674 -16.08 5.97 18.39
CA CYS A 674 -16.88 7.09 18.91
C CYS A 674 -18.20 6.61 19.54
N ARG A 675 -18.09 5.84 20.62
CA ARG A 675 -19.18 5.00 21.19
C ARG A 675 -20.45 5.77 21.60
N SER A 676 -20.32 7.04 21.97
CA SER A 676 -21.44 7.88 22.42
C SER A 676 -22.09 8.71 21.30
N LEU A 677 -21.57 8.69 20.06
CA LEU A 677 -22.15 9.46 18.96
C LEU A 677 -23.56 8.93 18.64
N THR A 678 -24.54 9.81 18.78
CA THR A 678 -25.94 9.55 18.44
C THR A 678 -26.35 10.19 17.12
N SER A 679 -25.64 11.24 16.68
CA SER A 679 -25.85 11.93 15.41
C SER A 679 -24.54 12.52 14.87
N ILE A 680 -24.33 12.41 13.55
CA ILE A 680 -23.22 13.04 12.84
C ILE A 680 -23.81 13.71 11.59
N ASN A 681 -23.53 15.00 11.39
CA ASN A 681 -23.96 15.70 10.20
C ASN A 681 -22.90 15.62 9.10
N LEU A 682 -23.16 14.86 8.04
CA LEU A 682 -22.26 14.62 6.90
C LEU A 682 -22.74 15.28 5.60
N SER A 683 -23.69 16.22 5.68
CA SER A 683 -24.41 16.74 4.50
C SER A 683 -23.55 17.43 3.46
N SER A 684 -22.33 17.86 3.80
CA SER A 684 -21.38 18.54 2.90
C SER A 684 -20.29 17.62 2.35
N PHE A 685 -20.25 16.35 2.77
CA PHE A 685 -19.18 15.43 2.37
C PHE A 685 -19.26 15.13 0.87
N ASN A 686 -18.14 15.37 0.18
CA ASN A 686 -17.87 14.88 -1.17
C ASN A 686 -16.75 13.85 -1.09
N THR A 687 -17.09 12.57 -1.24
CA THR A 687 -16.13 11.47 -1.08
C THR A 687 -15.61 10.93 -2.41
N ALA A 688 -15.83 11.62 -3.53
CA ALA A 688 -15.53 11.10 -4.88
C ALA A 688 -14.04 10.81 -5.13
N ASN A 689 -13.14 11.38 -4.31
CA ASN A 689 -11.69 11.16 -4.37
C ASN A 689 -11.16 10.21 -3.28
N VAL A 690 -12.01 9.73 -2.38
CA VAL A 690 -11.63 8.84 -1.28
C VAL A 690 -11.38 7.43 -1.82
N SER A 691 -10.28 6.83 -1.39
CA SER A 691 -9.89 5.47 -1.79
C SER A 691 -10.03 4.43 -0.67
N ASP A 692 -9.93 4.85 0.60
CA ASP A 692 -10.04 4.00 1.78
C ASP A 692 -11.06 4.60 2.78
N MET A 693 -12.08 3.81 3.14
CA MET A 693 -13.09 4.10 4.16
C MET A 693 -13.14 3.01 5.24
N SER A 694 -12.10 2.19 5.34
CA SER A 694 -12.05 1.08 6.29
C SER A 694 -12.21 1.58 7.72
N TYR A 695 -13.06 0.88 8.47
CA TYR A 695 -13.37 1.16 9.86
C TYR A 695 -13.87 2.58 10.17
N MET A 696 -14.34 3.35 9.17
CA MET A 696 -14.69 4.77 9.34
C MET A 696 -15.69 5.01 10.48
N PHE A 697 -16.71 4.14 10.63
CA PHE A 697 -17.72 4.21 11.68
C PHE A 697 -17.66 3.04 12.68
N CYS A 698 -16.60 2.23 12.63
CA CYS A 698 -16.39 1.09 13.52
C CYS A 698 -16.61 1.48 14.98
N GLY A 699 -17.43 0.74 15.73
CA GLY A 699 -17.67 0.96 17.15
C GLY A 699 -18.48 2.21 17.50
N CYS A 700 -19.12 2.87 16.54
CA CYS A 700 -20.11 3.93 16.78
C CYS A 700 -21.44 3.34 17.33
N SER A 701 -21.36 2.69 18.49
CA SER A 701 -22.40 1.80 19.02
C SER A 701 -23.73 2.48 19.36
N ALA A 702 -23.75 3.80 19.53
CA ALA A 702 -24.96 4.58 19.84
C ALA A 702 -25.67 5.17 18.61
N LEU A 703 -25.09 5.08 17.41
CA LEU A 703 -25.73 5.58 16.19
C LEU A 703 -26.95 4.73 15.83
N LYS A 704 -28.12 5.37 15.75
CA LYS A 704 -29.39 4.73 15.36
C LYS A 704 -29.68 4.80 13.86
N SER A 705 -29.19 5.87 13.23
CA SER A 705 -29.31 6.18 11.81
C SER A 705 -28.08 6.97 11.37
N LEU A 706 -27.75 6.88 10.08
CA LEU A 706 -26.65 7.62 9.47
C LEU A 706 -27.07 8.00 8.04
N ASP A 707 -26.99 9.30 7.72
CA ASP A 707 -27.25 9.78 6.37
C ASP A 707 -25.97 9.71 5.54
N LEU A 708 -26.00 8.89 4.48
CA LEU A 708 -24.91 8.68 3.53
C LEU A 708 -25.29 9.12 2.11
N SER A 709 -26.34 9.92 1.96
CA SER A 709 -26.91 10.29 0.65
C SER A 709 -25.94 11.04 -0.28
N THR A 710 -24.91 11.69 0.29
CA THR A 710 -23.86 12.41 -0.43
C THR A 710 -22.64 11.56 -0.76
N PHE A 711 -22.55 10.33 -0.24
CA PHE A 711 -21.38 9.48 -0.43
C PHE A 711 -21.28 8.98 -1.87
N ARG A 712 -20.09 9.17 -2.42
CA ARG A 712 -19.65 8.79 -3.76
C ARG A 712 -18.46 7.86 -3.63
N THR A 713 -18.66 6.57 -3.92
CA THR A 713 -17.68 5.51 -3.63
C THR A 713 -17.03 4.91 -4.89
N GLU A 714 -17.13 5.56 -6.05
CA GLU A 714 -16.65 5.06 -7.35
C GLU A 714 -15.12 4.87 -7.42
N LYS A 715 -14.37 5.40 -6.45
CA LYS A 715 -12.91 5.22 -6.29
C LYS A 715 -12.51 4.40 -5.06
N VAL A 716 -13.46 4.05 -4.20
CA VAL A 716 -13.17 3.33 -2.96
C VAL A 716 -12.84 1.87 -3.27
N ASN A 717 -11.69 1.39 -2.77
CA ASN A 717 -11.28 0.00 -2.90
C ASN A 717 -11.36 -0.79 -1.58
N ASN A 718 -11.43 -0.09 -0.43
CA ASN A 718 -11.43 -0.69 0.89
C ASN A 718 -12.56 -0.13 1.76
N ILE A 719 -13.51 -0.98 2.13
CA ILE A 719 -14.60 -0.70 3.09
C ILE A 719 -14.61 -1.70 4.26
N CYS A 720 -13.48 -2.40 4.47
CA CYS A 720 -13.31 -3.38 5.55
C CYS A 720 -13.80 -2.82 6.88
N GLY A 721 -14.74 -3.53 7.52
CA GLY A 721 -15.26 -3.19 8.85
C GLY A 721 -15.84 -1.77 8.99
N MET A 722 -16.30 -1.13 7.91
CA MET A 722 -16.77 0.27 7.97
C MET A 722 -17.84 0.50 9.04
N PHE A 723 -18.74 -0.47 9.26
CA PHE A 723 -19.82 -0.40 10.25
C PHE A 723 -19.74 -1.47 11.34
N ILE A 724 -18.59 -2.11 11.55
CA ILE A 724 -18.44 -3.10 12.63
C ILE A 724 -18.84 -2.48 13.99
N ASP A 725 -19.52 -3.24 14.84
CA ASP A 725 -19.97 -2.80 16.17
C ASP A 725 -20.90 -1.56 16.18
N CYS A 726 -21.51 -1.19 15.05
CA CYS A 726 -22.59 -0.19 15.00
C CYS A 726 -23.92 -0.77 15.52
N GLN A 727 -23.90 -1.21 16.79
CA GLN A 727 -24.92 -2.08 17.37
C GLN A 727 -26.33 -1.49 17.32
N SER A 728 -26.48 -0.17 17.46
CA SER A 728 -27.79 0.51 17.49
C SER A 728 -28.39 0.84 16.12
N LEU A 729 -27.67 0.60 15.01
CA LEU A 729 -28.21 0.85 13.68
C LEU A 729 -29.37 -0.12 13.41
N THR A 730 -30.50 0.45 12.98
CA THR A 730 -31.72 -0.33 12.66
C THR A 730 -31.93 -0.50 11.16
N SER A 731 -31.49 0.49 10.37
CA SER A 731 -31.50 0.51 8.91
C SER A 731 -30.36 1.40 8.40
N LEU A 732 -29.94 1.19 7.15
CA LEU A 732 -28.95 2.04 6.48
C LEU A 732 -29.29 2.14 4.99
N ASP A 733 -29.32 3.36 4.44
CA ASP A 733 -29.46 3.57 3.00
C ASP A 733 -28.09 3.52 2.33
N LEU A 734 -27.91 2.54 1.46
CA LEU A 734 -26.67 2.29 0.71
C LEU A 734 -26.86 2.45 -0.80
N SER A 735 -27.98 3.02 -1.25
CA SER A 735 -28.36 3.09 -2.67
C SER A 735 -27.36 3.85 -3.55
N LYS A 736 -26.53 4.73 -2.95
CA LYS A 736 -25.47 5.49 -3.64
C LYS A 736 -24.10 4.81 -3.67
N PHE A 737 -23.95 3.70 -2.96
CA PHE A 737 -22.67 2.98 -2.93
C PHE A 737 -22.43 2.31 -4.28
N ASN A 738 -21.29 2.60 -4.89
CA ASN A 738 -20.71 1.82 -5.98
C ASN A 738 -19.54 1.01 -5.42
N THR A 739 -19.63 -0.32 -5.45
CA THR A 739 -18.60 -1.22 -4.95
C THR A 739 -17.79 -1.91 -6.06
N GLU A 740 -17.90 -1.47 -7.32
CA GLU A 740 -17.20 -2.08 -8.48
C GLU A 740 -15.67 -2.13 -8.33
N LYS A 741 -15.09 -1.22 -7.56
CA LYS A 741 -13.65 -1.19 -7.26
C LYS A 741 -13.28 -1.76 -5.89
N VAL A 742 -14.26 -2.14 -5.08
CA VAL A 742 -14.01 -2.68 -3.74
C VAL A 742 -13.42 -4.09 -3.85
N THR A 743 -12.23 -4.27 -3.28
CA THR A 743 -11.55 -5.56 -3.16
C THR A 743 -11.64 -6.12 -1.74
N ASN A 744 -11.81 -5.24 -0.74
CA ASN A 744 -11.87 -5.61 0.67
C ASN A 744 -13.14 -5.07 1.36
N MET A 745 -14.02 -5.99 1.76
CA MET A 745 -15.26 -5.69 2.49
C MET A 745 -15.55 -6.65 3.65
N ARG A 746 -14.55 -7.41 4.12
CA ARG A 746 -14.70 -8.28 5.28
C ARG A 746 -15.19 -7.50 6.51
N TYR A 747 -15.99 -8.14 7.36
CA TYR A 747 -16.57 -7.55 8.56
C TYR A 747 -17.48 -6.32 8.38
N LEU A 748 -17.92 -5.99 7.15
CA LEU A 748 -18.58 -4.71 6.85
C LEU A 748 -19.72 -4.34 7.81
N PHE A 749 -20.60 -5.28 8.16
CA PHE A 749 -21.71 -5.10 9.10
C PHE A 749 -21.60 -5.98 10.34
N ASN A 750 -20.40 -6.50 10.66
CA ASN A 750 -20.23 -7.40 11.80
C ASN A 750 -20.71 -6.73 13.10
N ASN A 751 -21.55 -7.44 13.85
CA ASN A 751 -22.13 -7.00 15.11
C ASN A 751 -23.07 -5.78 15.02
N CYS A 752 -23.70 -5.56 13.85
CA CYS A 752 -24.85 -4.67 13.69
C CYS A 752 -26.14 -5.32 14.21
N LYS A 753 -26.21 -5.56 15.53
CA LYS A 753 -27.21 -6.44 16.16
C LYS A 753 -28.67 -6.08 15.88
N PHE A 754 -29.00 -4.79 15.80
CA PHE A 754 -30.37 -4.29 15.63
C PHE A 754 -30.78 -4.02 14.18
N LEU A 755 -29.92 -4.33 13.21
CA LEU A 755 -30.20 -4.13 11.80
C LEU A 755 -31.27 -5.13 11.32
N THR A 756 -32.42 -4.62 10.87
CA THR A 756 -33.57 -5.49 10.52
C THR A 756 -33.61 -5.86 9.04
N SER A 757 -33.11 -4.98 8.17
CA SER A 757 -33.08 -5.14 6.72
C SER A 757 -31.97 -4.30 6.11
N LEU A 758 -31.44 -4.74 4.96
CA LEU A 758 -30.48 -4.00 4.14
C LEU A 758 -30.85 -4.16 2.66
N ASP A 759 -30.83 -3.05 1.92
CA ASP A 759 -30.78 -3.09 0.46
C ASP A 759 -29.32 -2.96 0.02
N ILE A 760 -28.81 -4.02 -0.59
CA ILE A 760 -27.45 -4.14 -1.12
C ILE A 760 -27.48 -4.64 -2.58
N SER A 761 -28.61 -4.44 -3.27
CA SER A 761 -28.81 -4.89 -4.65
C SER A 761 -27.83 -4.24 -5.65
N ASN A 762 -27.30 -3.06 -5.29
CA ASN A 762 -26.29 -2.32 -6.04
C ASN A 762 -24.84 -2.79 -5.81
N PHE A 763 -24.60 -3.72 -4.89
CA PHE A 763 -23.24 -4.17 -4.60
C PHE A 763 -22.72 -5.05 -5.74
N ASN A 764 -21.60 -4.65 -6.33
CA ASN A 764 -20.75 -5.50 -7.17
C ASN A 764 -19.64 -6.10 -6.28
N THR A 765 -19.55 -7.42 -6.24
CA THR A 765 -18.56 -8.16 -5.44
C THR A 765 -17.56 -8.96 -6.27
N GLU A 766 -17.51 -8.77 -7.59
CA GLU A 766 -16.67 -9.54 -8.53
C GLU A 766 -15.19 -9.58 -8.15
N LYS A 767 -14.68 -8.50 -7.54
CA LYS A 767 -13.28 -8.34 -7.14
C LYS A 767 -12.99 -8.73 -5.68
N VAL A 768 -14.00 -9.15 -4.94
CA VAL A 768 -13.86 -9.47 -3.51
C VAL A 768 -13.32 -10.90 -3.37
N ILE A 769 -12.25 -11.06 -2.57
CA ILE A 769 -11.60 -12.34 -2.29
C ILE A 769 -12.00 -12.88 -0.91
N ASP A 770 -12.13 -11.99 0.06
CA ASP A 770 -12.46 -12.29 1.46
C ASP A 770 -13.82 -11.65 1.80
N MET A 771 -14.82 -12.51 2.06
CA MET A 771 -16.17 -12.14 2.49
C MET A 771 -16.44 -12.59 3.94
N SER A 772 -15.38 -12.85 4.70
CA SER A 772 -15.52 -13.33 6.08
C SER A 772 -16.34 -12.34 6.90
N ALA A 773 -17.32 -12.92 7.61
CA ALA A 773 -18.14 -12.24 8.62
C ALA A 773 -18.78 -10.91 8.20
N ILE A 774 -19.13 -10.72 6.91
CA ILE A 774 -19.82 -9.50 6.44
C ILE A 774 -21.09 -9.22 7.26
N PHE A 775 -21.91 -10.24 7.54
CA PHE A 775 -23.17 -10.12 8.29
C PHE A 775 -23.12 -10.85 9.64
N CYS A 776 -21.93 -11.18 10.14
CA CYS A 776 -21.79 -11.88 11.42
C CYS A 776 -22.43 -11.07 12.56
N ASN A 777 -23.17 -11.72 13.45
CA ASN A 777 -23.89 -11.09 14.56
C ASN A 777 -24.97 -10.05 14.17
N CYS A 778 -25.48 -10.08 12.93
CA CYS A 778 -26.69 -9.33 12.53
C CYS A 778 -27.96 -10.03 13.04
N MET A 779 -28.12 -10.10 14.36
CA MET A 779 -29.11 -10.94 15.04
C MET A 779 -30.57 -10.62 14.68
N SER A 780 -30.87 -9.38 14.31
CA SER A 780 -32.23 -8.91 13.98
C SER A 780 -32.58 -8.96 12.49
N LEU A 781 -31.65 -9.39 11.63
CA LEU A 781 -31.86 -9.40 10.17
C LEU A 781 -32.88 -10.48 9.80
N THR A 782 -34.04 -10.08 9.27
CA THR A 782 -35.15 -11.02 8.96
C THR A 782 -35.10 -11.54 7.53
N SER A 783 -34.50 -10.79 6.61
CA SER A 783 -34.37 -11.11 5.19
C SER A 783 -33.16 -10.40 4.61
N LEU A 784 -32.51 -11.02 3.62
CA LEU A 784 -31.39 -10.44 2.91
C LEU A 784 -31.41 -10.94 1.46
N ASN A 785 -31.28 -10.02 0.50
CA ASN A 785 -31.10 -10.37 -0.90
C ASN A 785 -29.62 -10.24 -1.27
N ILE A 786 -29.00 -11.35 -1.68
CA ILE A 786 -27.61 -11.43 -2.13
C ILE A 786 -27.50 -11.96 -3.57
N SER A 787 -28.59 -11.93 -4.35
CA SER A 787 -28.60 -12.50 -5.71
C SER A 787 -27.61 -11.84 -6.69
N ASN A 788 -27.20 -10.60 -6.38
CA ASN A 788 -26.23 -9.82 -7.13
C ASN A 788 -24.77 -10.13 -6.77
N PHE A 789 -24.50 -10.95 -5.74
CA PHE A 789 -23.13 -11.26 -5.35
C PHE A 789 -22.49 -12.17 -6.39
N ASN A 790 -21.43 -11.67 -7.03
CA ASN A 790 -20.50 -12.49 -7.78
C ASN A 790 -19.40 -12.98 -6.82
N THR A 791 -19.39 -14.28 -6.53
CA THR A 791 -18.42 -14.90 -5.62
C THR A 791 -17.39 -15.80 -6.34
N GLU A 792 -17.23 -15.64 -7.66
CA GLU A 792 -16.33 -16.49 -8.46
C GLU A 792 -14.87 -16.45 -7.98
N ASN A 793 -14.44 -15.35 -7.36
CA ASN A 793 -13.08 -15.14 -6.88
C ASN A 793 -12.93 -15.28 -5.36
N VAL A 794 -14.00 -15.61 -4.64
CA VAL A 794 -13.99 -15.65 -3.17
C VAL A 794 -13.27 -16.92 -2.67
N ILE A 795 -12.34 -16.73 -1.73
CA ILE A 795 -11.57 -17.78 -1.06
C ILE A 795 -12.08 -18.02 0.36
N ASP A 796 -12.54 -16.97 1.05
CA ASP A 796 -12.97 -17.01 2.45
C ASP A 796 -14.42 -16.53 2.59
N MET A 797 -15.30 -17.42 3.07
CA MET A 797 -16.71 -17.17 3.43
C MET A 797 -16.98 -17.46 4.91
N SER A 798 -15.94 -17.57 5.72
CA SER A 798 -16.05 -17.96 7.12
C SER A 798 -16.92 -16.99 7.90
N SER A 799 -17.82 -17.54 8.71
CA SER A 799 -18.76 -16.79 9.54
C SER A 799 -19.64 -15.76 8.80
N MET A 800 -19.77 -15.82 7.47
CA MET A 800 -20.44 -14.77 6.66
C MET A 800 -21.82 -14.38 7.19
N PHE A 801 -22.63 -15.37 7.61
CA PHE A 801 -23.97 -15.19 8.19
C PHE A 801 -24.05 -15.65 9.64
N SER A 802 -22.92 -15.88 10.30
CA SER A 802 -22.90 -16.40 11.67
C SER A 802 -23.75 -15.53 12.61
N ASN A 803 -24.57 -16.16 13.43
CA ASN A 803 -25.42 -15.53 14.44
C ASN A 803 -26.52 -14.60 13.85
N CYS A 804 -26.91 -14.81 12.59
CA CYS A 804 -28.11 -14.21 11.97
C CYS A 804 -29.40 -14.90 12.47
N ARG A 805 -29.67 -14.79 13.78
CA ARG A 805 -30.71 -15.59 14.47
C ARG A 805 -32.14 -15.39 13.95
N SER A 806 -32.45 -14.25 13.36
CA SER A 806 -33.80 -13.91 12.87
C SER A 806 -34.06 -14.29 11.41
N LEU A 807 -33.03 -14.75 10.69
CA LEU A 807 -33.14 -15.10 9.28
C LEU A 807 -33.90 -16.41 9.11
N LYS A 808 -35.07 -16.36 8.47
CA LYS A 808 -35.93 -17.55 8.26
C LYS A 808 -35.61 -18.32 6.98
N SER A 809 -35.17 -17.60 5.97
CA SER A 809 -34.79 -18.12 4.66
C SER A 809 -33.69 -17.26 4.06
N LEU A 810 -32.82 -17.87 3.27
CA LEU A 810 -31.76 -17.18 2.52
C LEU A 810 -31.60 -17.86 1.16
N ASP A 811 -31.73 -17.10 0.08
CA ASP A 811 -31.40 -17.60 -1.25
C ASP A 811 -29.89 -17.49 -1.48
N ILE A 812 -29.22 -18.65 -1.45
CA ILE A 812 -27.79 -18.81 -1.69
C ILE A 812 -27.49 -19.44 -3.07
N SER A 813 -28.51 -19.58 -3.93
CA SER A 813 -28.38 -20.31 -5.20
C SER A 813 -27.37 -19.67 -6.17
N LYS A 814 -27.05 -18.38 -6.00
CA LYS A 814 -26.06 -17.68 -6.83
C LYS A 814 -24.64 -17.71 -6.29
N LEU A 815 -24.43 -18.20 -5.06
CA LEU A 815 -23.10 -18.30 -4.49
C LEU A 815 -22.32 -19.40 -5.21
N ASN A 816 -21.27 -18.99 -5.92
CA ASN A 816 -20.27 -19.88 -6.49
C ASN A 816 -19.16 -20.10 -5.45
N THR A 817 -19.01 -21.33 -4.96
CA THR A 817 -18.03 -21.66 -3.92
C THR A 817 -16.81 -22.41 -4.43
N HIS A 818 -16.61 -22.55 -5.75
CA HIS A 818 -15.58 -23.44 -6.30
C HIS A 818 -14.13 -23.08 -5.91
N LYS A 819 -13.84 -21.81 -5.56
CA LYS A 819 -12.51 -21.38 -5.06
C LYS A 819 -12.44 -21.26 -3.54
N VAL A 820 -13.54 -21.48 -2.83
CA VAL A 820 -13.61 -21.29 -1.38
C VAL A 820 -12.78 -22.36 -0.68
N ILE A 821 -11.90 -21.90 0.21
CA ILE A 821 -11.05 -22.73 1.06
C ILE A 821 -11.60 -22.76 2.50
N TYR A 822 -12.09 -21.62 2.98
CA TYR A 822 -12.60 -21.44 4.34
C TYR A 822 -14.10 -21.10 4.31
N MET A 823 -14.91 -21.92 4.96
CA MET A 823 -16.36 -21.69 5.16
C MET A 823 -16.81 -22.10 6.57
N ASP A 824 -15.87 -22.13 7.52
CA ASP A 824 -16.16 -22.44 8.91
C ASP A 824 -17.16 -21.44 9.49
N ALA A 825 -18.07 -21.95 10.30
CA ALA A 825 -19.15 -21.19 10.93
C ALA A 825 -20.03 -20.34 9.99
N MET A 826 -20.03 -20.58 8.67
CA MET A 826 -20.72 -19.73 7.67
C MET A 826 -22.19 -19.45 8.04
N PHE A 827 -22.91 -20.45 8.57
CA PHE A 827 -24.29 -20.35 9.04
C PHE A 827 -24.44 -20.67 10.53
N SER A 828 -23.36 -20.64 11.32
CA SER A 828 -23.44 -20.91 12.77
C SER A 828 -24.47 -20.00 13.43
N ASP A 829 -25.23 -20.50 14.40
CA ASP A 829 -26.26 -19.77 15.15
C ASP A 829 -27.38 -19.13 14.29
N CYS A 830 -27.56 -19.54 13.03
CA CYS A 830 -28.72 -19.19 12.20
C CYS A 830 -29.98 -19.96 12.63
N SER A 831 -30.35 -19.82 13.90
CA SER A 831 -31.31 -20.69 14.58
C SER A 831 -32.75 -20.66 14.02
N SER A 832 -33.12 -19.66 13.22
CA SER A 832 -34.44 -19.57 12.57
C SER A 832 -34.47 -20.13 11.13
N LEU A 833 -33.34 -20.50 10.54
CA LEU A 833 -33.32 -21.10 9.20
C LEU A 833 -33.97 -22.49 9.24
N THR A 834 -35.00 -22.70 8.42
CA THR A 834 -35.71 -23.99 8.35
C THR A 834 -35.15 -24.91 7.26
N SER A 835 -34.55 -24.32 6.21
CA SER A 835 -33.99 -25.04 5.06
C SER A 835 -32.94 -24.18 4.36
N LEU A 836 -31.96 -24.82 3.71
CA LEU A 836 -30.96 -24.20 2.85
C LEU A 836 -30.77 -25.06 1.59
N ASP A 837 -30.79 -24.44 0.42
CA ASP A 837 -30.46 -25.11 -0.85
C ASP A 837 -28.95 -25.02 -1.10
N LEU A 838 -28.26 -26.15 -0.92
CA LEU A 838 -26.81 -26.28 -1.09
C LEU A 838 -26.41 -26.85 -2.46
N SER A 839 -27.35 -27.00 -3.40
CA SER A 839 -27.11 -27.73 -4.66
C SER A 839 -26.01 -27.12 -5.55
N ASN A 840 -25.73 -25.82 -5.41
CA ASN A 840 -24.67 -25.12 -6.16
C ASN A 840 -23.33 -25.06 -5.42
N PHE A 841 -23.24 -25.57 -4.19
CA PHE A 841 -22.00 -25.58 -3.43
C PHE A 841 -21.04 -26.62 -4.00
N LYS A 842 -19.86 -26.13 -4.39
CA LYS A 842 -18.68 -26.93 -4.75
C LYS A 842 -17.67 -26.78 -3.63
N THR A 843 -17.33 -27.89 -2.96
CA THR A 843 -16.47 -27.88 -1.77
C THR A 843 -15.13 -28.57 -1.98
N ASP A 844 -14.76 -28.89 -3.22
CA ASP A 844 -13.56 -29.67 -3.57
C ASP A 844 -12.23 -29.02 -3.15
N ASN A 845 -12.24 -27.72 -2.86
CA ASN A 845 -11.10 -26.94 -2.38
C ASN A 845 -11.18 -26.56 -0.89
N VAL A 846 -12.28 -26.90 -0.22
CA VAL A 846 -12.51 -26.53 1.18
C VAL A 846 -11.59 -27.34 2.10
N ILE A 847 -10.95 -26.64 3.03
CA ILE A 847 -10.08 -27.22 4.07
C ILE A 847 -10.77 -27.15 5.44
N ASP A 848 -11.42 -26.02 5.78
CA ASP A 848 -12.15 -25.84 7.03
C ASP A 848 -13.64 -25.56 6.78
N MET A 849 -14.50 -26.44 7.29
CA MET A 849 -15.96 -26.28 7.37
C MET A 849 -16.50 -26.55 8.78
N GLY A 850 -15.63 -26.41 9.79
CA GLY A 850 -15.97 -26.56 11.20
C GLY A 850 -17.11 -25.62 11.59
N GLY A 851 -18.11 -26.14 12.29
CA GLY A 851 -19.24 -25.36 12.78
C GLY A 851 -20.12 -24.74 11.70
N MET A 852 -20.02 -25.14 10.43
CA MET A 852 -20.74 -24.52 9.32
C MET A 852 -22.25 -24.36 9.59
N PHE A 853 -22.87 -25.33 10.27
CA PHE A 853 -24.28 -25.31 10.68
C PHE A 853 -24.47 -25.42 12.20
N LEU A 854 -23.44 -25.09 13.00
CA LEU A 854 -23.51 -25.12 14.46
C LEU A 854 -24.74 -24.34 14.94
N ASN A 855 -25.55 -24.93 15.82
CA ASN A 855 -26.72 -24.31 16.44
C ASN A 855 -27.80 -23.80 15.44
N CYS A 856 -27.87 -24.40 14.24
CA CYS A 856 -28.98 -24.24 13.30
C CYS A 856 -30.23 -25.02 13.77
N LYS A 857 -30.82 -24.58 14.89
CA LYS A 857 -31.85 -25.32 15.64
C LYS A 857 -33.08 -25.72 14.83
N SER A 858 -33.45 -24.96 13.80
CA SER A 858 -34.71 -25.15 13.04
C SER A 858 -34.55 -25.94 11.74
N ILE A 859 -33.32 -26.29 11.33
CA ILE A 859 -33.09 -27.09 10.12
C ILE A 859 -33.50 -28.54 10.37
N THR A 860 -34.37 -29.08 9.52
CA THR A 860 -34.85 -30.47 9.65
C THR A 860 -34.09 -31.48 8.79
N SER A 861 -33.50 -31.03 7.69
CA SER A 861 -32.75 -31.83 6.72
C SER A 861 -31.78 -30.96 5.91
N LEU A 862 -30.66 -31.53 5.47
CA LEU A 862 -29.69 -30.91 4.58
C LEU A 862 -29.32 -31.89 3.45
N ASP A 863 -29.29 -31.39 2.21
CA ASP A 863 -28.77 -32.14 1.07
C ASP A 863 -27.28 -31.83 0.89
N LEU A 864 -26.43 -32.80 1.23
CA LEU A 864 -24.97 -32.72 1.10
C LEU A 864 -24.46 -33.50 -0.13
N SER A 865 -25.33 -33.89 -1.05
CA SER A 865 -24.97 -34.80 -2.14
C SER A 865 -23.94 -34.24 -3.12
N LYS A 866 -23.76 -32.92 -3.13
CA LYS A 866 -22.77 -32.20 -3.95
C LYS A 866 -21.46 -31.89 -3.22
N PHE A 867 -21.38 -32.19 -1.92
CA PHE A 867 -20.17 -31.93 -1.16
C PHE A 867 -19.09 -32.94 -1.55
N ASN A 868 -17.92 -32.41 -1.91
CA ASN A 868 -16.68 -33.17 -2.02
C ASN A 868 -15.76 -32.69 -0.90
N THR A 869 -15.46 -33.56 0.06
CA THR A 869 -14.69 -33.21 1.26
C THR A 869 -13.29 -33.82 1.30
N GLN A 870 -12.76 -34.27 0.15
CA GLN A 870 -11.46 -34.95 0.06
C GLN A 870 -10.27 -34.14 0.63
N LYS A 871 -10.37 -32.81 0.67
CA LYS A 871 -9.34 -31.90 1.19
C LYS A 871 -9.64 -31.36 2.58
N VAL A 872 -10.82 -31.66 3.12
CA VAL A 872 -11.27 -31.10 4.41
C VAL A 872 -10.48 -31.77 5.52
N THR A 873 -9.88 -30.95 6.39
CA THR A 873 -9.19 -31.41 7.60
C THR A 873 -10.02 -31.14 8.86
N GLU A 874 -10.86 -30.10 8.84
CA GLU A 874 -11.62 -29.63 10.01
C GLU A 874 -13.13 -29.78 9.81
N MET A 875 -13.77 -30.65 10.60
CA MET A 875 -15.23 -30.86 10.66
C MET A 875 -15.81 -30.69 12.08
N ARG A 876 -15.03 -30.11 13.00
CA ARG A 876 -15.45 -29.86 14.39
C ARG A 876 -16.80 -29.16 14.44
N ASN A 877 -17.73 -29.64 15.26
CA ASN A 877 -19.04 -29.05 15.52
C ASN A 877 -19.94 -28.80 14.28
N MET A 878 -19.67 -29.38 13.12
CA MET A 878 -20.32 -29.02 11.85
C MET A 878 -21.85 -28.98 11.92
N PHE A 879 -22.47 -29.94 12.63
CA PHE A 879 -23.92 -30.03 12.84
C PHE A 879 -24.32 -29.94 14.31
N SER A 880 -23.39 -29.57 15.20
CA SER A 880 -23.64 -29.52 16.63
C SER A 880 -24.85 -28.62 16.93
N LYS A 881 -25.72 -29.03 17.85
CA LYS A 881 -26.95 -28.33 18.26
C LYS A 881 -27.95 -28.07 17.13
N CYS A 882 -27.91 -28.85 16.04
CA CYS A 882 -29.00 -28.93 15.06
C CYS A 882 -30.20 -29.72 15.63
N LEU A 883 -30.89 -29.11 16.59
CA LEU A 883 -31.89 -29.80 17.43
C LEU A 883 -33.03 -30.46 16.65
N SER A 884 -33.39 -29.92 15.48
CA SER A 884 -34.51 -30.42 14.65
C SER A 884 -34.07 -31.35 13.52
N LEU A 885 -32.77 -31.63 13.36
CA LEU A 885 -32.25 -32.46 12.27
C LEU A 885 -32.64 -33.93 12.48
N ILE A 886 -33.46 -34.49 11.58
CA ILE A 886 -34.04 -35.83 11.74
C ILE A 886 -33.17 -36.91 11.09
N SER A 887 -32.60 -36.60 9.93
CA SER A 887 -31.77 -37.51 9.13
C SER A 887 -30.75 -36.73 8.31
N LEU A 888 -29.61 -37.35 8.03
CA LEU A 888 -28.56 -36.77 7.21
C LEU A 888 -27.93 -37.85 6.33
N ASN A 889 -27.84 -37.60 5.02
CA ASN A 889 -27.11 -38.49 4.13
C ASN A 889 -25.65 -38.05 4.05
N LEU A 890 -24.74 -38.92 4.51
CA LEU A 890 -23.31 -38.67 4.61
C LEU A 890 -22.48 -39.48 3.60
N SER A 891 -23.12 -40.26 2.72
CA SER A 891 -22.43 -41.23 1.84
C SER A 891 -21.38 -40.61 0.92
N ASN A 892 -21.52 -39.31 0.61
CA ASN A 892 -20.63 -38.58 -0.30
C ASN A 892 -19.49 -37.86 0.42
N LEU A 893 -19.48 -37.83 1.75
CA LEU A 893 -18.38 -37.20 2.49
C LEU A 893 -17.18 -38.15 2.54
N ASN A 894 -16.06 -37.68 1.99
CA ASN A 894 -14.75 -38.30 2.17
C ASN A 894 -14.09 -37.69 3.41
N THR A 895 -13.76 -38.51 4.41
CA THR A 895 -13.13 -38.06 5.65
C THR A 895 -11.67 -38.51 5.79
N GLU A 896 -11.05 -39.03 4.72
CA GLU A 896 -9.67 -39.57 4.75
C GLU A 896 -8.64 -38.58 5.29
N LYS A 897 -8.82 -37.27 5.03
CA LYS A 897 -7.93 -36.21 5.50
C LYS A 897 -8.43 -35.46 6.73
N VAL A 898 -9.58 -35.83 7.27
CA VAL A 898 -10.16 -35.15 8.43
C VAL A 898 -9.38 -35.52 9.68
N THR A 899 -8.87 -34.50 10.38
CA THR A 899 -8.10 -34.65 11.62
C THR A 899 -8.93 -34.33 12.86
N ASN A 900 -10.00 -33.55 12.72
CA ASN A 900 -10.82 -33.08 13.83
C ASN A 900 -12.34 -33.24 13.56
N THR A 901 -13.00 -34.08 14.34
CA THR A 901 -14.46 -34.31 14.35
C THR A 901 -15.09 -34.00 15.71
N PHE A 902 -14.39 -33.26 16.57
CA PHE A 902 -14.88 -32.84 17.89
C PHE A 902 -16.32 -32.34 17.79
N GLY A 903 -17.22 -32.95 18.56
CA GLY A 903 -18.62 -32.51 18.65
C GLY A 903 -19.41 -32.46 17.34
N MET A 904 -18.99 -33.14 16.26
CA MET A 904 -19.58 -32.99 14.91
C MET A 904 -21.11 -33.07 14.88
N PHE A 905 -21.70 -33.98 15.67
CA PHE A 905 -23.15 -34.17 15.80
C PHE A 905 -23.67 -33.91 17.22
N SER A 906 -22.87 -33.31 18.10
CA SER A 906 -23.23 -33.06 19.49
C SER A 906 -24.58 -32.35 19.61
N GLU A 907 -25.45 -32.82 20.50
CA GLU A 907 -26.80 -32.32 20.73
C GLU A 907 -27.74 -32.34 19.50
N CYS A 908 -27.51 -33.20 18.50
CA CYS A 908 -28.48 -33.50 17.44
C CYS A 908 -29.66 -34.34 17.98
N LYS A 909 -30.47 -33.74 18.85
CA LYS A 909 -31.48 -34.44 19.67
C LYS A 909 -32.62 -35.11 18.91
N SER A 910 -32.83 -34.78 17.63
CA SER A 910 -33.87 -35.38 16.78
C SER A 910 -33.34 -36.46 15.82
N LEU A 911 -32.02 -36.66 15.77
CA LEU A 911 -31.39 -37.58 14.83
C LEU A 911 -31.57 -39.01 15.30
N THR A 912 -32.25 -39.84 14.51
CA THR A 912 -32.59 -41.22 14.91
C THR A 912 -31.57 -42.25 14.44
N SER A 913 -30.96 -42.04 13.28
CA SER A 913 -29.95 -42.95 12.72
C SER A 913 -28.94 -42.21 11.86
N LEU A 914 -27.71 -42.72 11.82
CA LEU A 914 -26.65 -42.23 10.93
C LEU A 914 -25.95 -43.38 10.23
N ASP A 915 -25.63 -43.20 8.95
CA ASP A 915 -24.72 -44.10 8.23
C ASP A 915 -23.36 -43.43 8.06
N LEU A 916 -22.34 -44.02 8.70
CA LEU A 916 -20.95 -43.58 8.71
C LEU A 916 -20.04 -44.61 8.04
N SER A 917 -20.61 -45.51 7.23
CA SER A 917 -19.86 -46.57 6.55
C SER A 917 -18.89 -46.03 5.48
N SER A 918 -19.02 -44.76 5.07
CA SER A 918 -18.08 -44.06 4.18
C SER A 918 -16.95 -43.33 4.93
N PHE A 919 -17.02 -43.24 6.27
CA PHE A 919 -16.06 -42.47 7.05
C PHE A 919 -14.77 -43.28 7.25
N ASN A 920 -13.66 -42.66 6.88
CA ASN A 920 -12.32 -43.11 7.24
C ASN A 920 -11.78 -42.20 8.36
N THR A 921 -11.45 -42.78 9.51
CA THR A 921 -11.03 -42.03 10.71
C THR A 921 -9.56 -42.24 11.10
N HIS A 922 -8.72 -42.80 10.22
CA HIS A 922 -7.31 -43.10 10.56
C HIS A 922 -6.47 -41.86 10.91
N GLU A 923 -6.76 -40.70 10.31
CA GLU A 923 -6.10 -39.42 10.59
C GLU A 923 -6.81 -38.61 11.69
N VAL A 924 -7.98 -39.07 12.19
CA VAL A 924 -8.75 -38.32 13.20
C VAL A 924 -8.04 -38.40 14.55
N THR A 925 -7.63 -37.25 15.05
CA THR A 925 -6.92 -37.11 16.33
C THR A 925 -7.83 -36.62 17.47
N ASP A 926 -8.97 -36.02 17.15
CA ASP A 926 -9.98 -35.57 18.11
C ASP A 926 -11.41 -35.91 17.64
N MET A 927 -12.11 -36.73 18.42
CA MET A 927 -13.52 -37.08 18.27
C MET A 927 -14.30 -36.92 19.59
N GLU A 928 -13.78 -36.12 20.53
CA GLU A 928 -14.43 -35.87 21.80
C GLU A 928 -15.84 -35.33 21.59
N GLY A 929 -16.80 -35.91 22.33
CA GLY A 929 -18.21 -35.52 22.28
C GLY A 929 -18.90 -35.61 20.91
N MET A 930 -18.37 -36.37 19.94
CA MET A 930 -18.89 -36.41 18.57
C MET A 930 -20.41 -36.62 18.47
N PHE A 931 -21.00 -37.48 19.32
CA PHE A 931 -22.44 -37.74 19.43
C PHE A 931 -23.02 -37.35 20.79
N TYR A 932 -22.31 -36.53 21.57
CA TYR A 932 -22.73 -36.11 22.92
C TYR A 932 -24.19 -35.65 22.93
N GLU A 933 -25.02 -36.16 23.84
CA GLU A 933 -26.44 -35.80 24.00
C GLU A 933 -27.31 -35.99 22.72
N CYS A 934 -26.97 -36.95 21.85
CA CYS A 934 -27.86 -37.38 20.76
C CYS A 934 -28.95 -38.33 21.27
N ASN A 935 -29.87 -37.82 22.11
CA ASN A 935 -30.79 -38.67 22.88
C ASN A 935 -31.79 -39.51 22.04
N ALA A 936 -32.03 -39.14 20.78
CA ALA A 936 -32.92 -39.89 19.87
C ALA A 936 -32.20 -40.96 19.03
N LEU A 937 -30.86 -40.97 19.03
CA LEU A 937 -30.07 -41.83 18.16
C LEU A 937 -30.19 -43.29 18.60
N THR A 938 -30.76 -44.13 17.75
CA THR A 938 -30.95 -45.56 18.01
C THR A 938 -29.89 -46.42 17.35
N THR A 939 -29.36 -45.98 16.21
CA THR A 939 -28.48 -46.80 15.37
C THR A 939 -27.43 -45.95 14.66
N ILE A 940 -26.18 -46.40 14.71
CA ILE A 940 -25.06 -45.84 13.93
C ILE A 940 -24.51 -46.97 13.07
N TYR A 941 -24.60 -46.85 11.75
CA TYR A 941 -24.07 -47.85 10.83
C TYR A 941 -22.61 -47.56 10.51
N CYS A 942 -21.73 -48.53 10.78
CA CYS A 942 -20.32 -48.47 10.40
C CYS A 942 -19.75 -49.89 10.43
N ASN A 943 -18.99 -50.26 9.41
CA ASN A 943 -18.39 -51.60 9.30
C ASN A 943 -16.99 -51.68 9.94
N ASP A 944 -16.38 -50.53 10.25
CA ASP A 944 -15.03 -50.45 10.76
C ASP A 944 -15.02 -50.12 12.26
N THR A 945 -13.97 -50.56 12.96
CA THR A 945 -13.71 -50.15 14.34
C THR A 945 -12.89 -48.87 14.35
N TRP A 946 -13.35 -47.85 15.05
CA TRP A 946 -12.62 -46.60 15.18
C TRP A 946 -11.73 -46.60 16.43
N LYS A 947 -10.61 -45.86 16.36
CA LYS A 947 -9.69 -45.63 17.47
C LYS A 947 -9.20 -44.20 17.40
N CYS A 948 -9.14 -43.52 18.54
CA CYS A 948 -8.66 -42.15 18.65
C CYS A 948 -8.26 -41.84 20.09
N GLU A 949 -7.17 -41.10 20.27
CA GLU A 949 -6.62 -40.76 21.58
C GLU A 949 -7.55 -39.81 22.35
N LEU A 950 -8.06 -38.77 21.69
CA LEU A 950 -9.01 -37.81 22.28
C LEU A 950 -10.43 -38.18 21.87
N SER A 951 -11.11 -38.93 22.74
CA SER A 951 -12.46 -39.44 22.47
C SER A 951 -13.40 -39.41 23.68
N SER A 952 -13.09 -38.59 24.68
CA SER A 952 -13.90 -38.53 25.89
C SER A 952 -15.35 -38.16 25.54
N ASN A 953 -16.32 -38.71 26.29
CA ASN A 953 -17.75 -38.39 26.14
C ASN A 953 -18.37 -38.57 24.73
N MET A 954 -17.70 -39.26 23.80
CA MET A 954 -18.12 -39.44 22.40
C MET A 954 -19.60 -39.86 22.26
N PHE A 955 -20.08 -40.78 23.10
CA PHE A 955 -21.46 -41.29 23.12
C PHE A 955 -22.25 -40.90 24.38
N ASN A 956 -21.73 -40.00 25.22
CA ASN A 956 -22.40 -39.67 26.48
C ASN A 956 -23.79 -39.06 26.20
N GLY A 957 -24.84 -39.55 26.86
CA GLY A 957 -26.23 -39.10 26.63
C GLY A 957 -26.97 -39.77 25.46
N CYS A 958 -26.33 -40.68 24.72
CA CYS A 958 -26.96 -41.48 23.65
C CYS A 958 -27.82 -42.65 24.19
N THR A 959 -28.74 -42.37 25.11
CA THR A 959 -29.44 -43.40 25.93
C THR A 959 -30.29 -44.42 25.15
N LYS A 960 -30.58 -44.15 23.87
CA LYS A 960 -31.38 -45.04 23.00
C LYS A 960 -30.53 -45.88 22.04
N LEU A 961 -29.22 -45.70 22.05
CA LEU A 961 -28.30 -46.34 21.12
C LEU A 961 -28.20 -47.84 21.41
N VAL A 962 -28.38 -48.65 20.37
CA VAL A 962 -28.27 -50.12 20.45
C VAL A 962 -27.42 -50.60 19.27
N GLY A 963 -26.24 -51.15 19.59
CA GLY A 963 -25.36 -51.84 18.64
C GLY A 963 -25.27 -53.33 18.97
N ALA A 964 -24.06 -53.89 18.98
CA ALA A 964 -23.80 -55.23 19.51
C ALA A 964 -24.16 -55.36 21.00
N ILE A 965 -24.07 -54.24 21.74
CA ILE A 965 -24.57 -54.13 23.11
C ILE A 965 -25.49 -52.91 23.28
N PRO A 966 -26.39 -52.91 24.30
CA PRO A 966 -27.11 -51.71 24.71
C PRO A 966 -26.17 -50.63 25.25
N TYR A 967 -26.58 -49.36 25.16
CA TYR A 967 -25.88 -48.22 25.77
C TYR A 967 -25.55 -48.43 27.27
N ASP A 968 -24.37 -47.96 27.69
CA ASP A 968 -23.84 -47.99 29.06
C ASP A 968 -23.24 -46.61 29.40
N GLU A 969 -23.74 -45.98 30.46
CA GLU A 969 -23.33 -44.63 30.88
C GLU A 969 -21.85 -44.53 31.29
N ASN A 970 -21.20 -45.66 31.61
CA ASN A 970 -19.79 -45.72 31.99
C ASN A 970 -18.85 -46.01 30.81
N LYS A 971 -19.39 -46.28 29.61
CA LYS A 971 -18.61 -46.62 28.40
C LYS A 971 -18.97 -45.68 27.27
N THR A 972 -18.41 -44.49 27.30
CA THR A 972 -18.86 -43.41 26.40
C THR A 972 -17.79 -42.93 25.43
N ASP A 973 -16.59 -43.52 25.42
CA ASP A 973 -15.48 -43.10 24.55
C ASP A 973 -15.40 -43.92 23.24
N ALA A 974 -14.37 -43.69 22.43
CA ALA A 974 -14.19 -44.38 21.14
C ALA A 974 -13.98 -45.89 21.26
N THR A 975 -13.73 -46.45 22.44
CA THR A 975 -13.65 -47.92 22.60
C THR A 975 -14.97 -48.61 22.26
N MET A 976 -16.08 -47.87 22.32
CA MET A 976 -17.41 -48.34 21.93
C MET A 976 -17.75 -48.10 20.45
N ALA A 977 -16.87 -47.47 19.67
CA ALA A 977 -17.02 -47.30 18.23
C ALA A 977 -16.59 -48.57 17.47
N ASN A 978 -17.27 -49.69 17.75
CA ASN A 978 -16.97 -51.03 17.22
C ASN A 978 -18.27 -51.76 16.84
N PRO A 979 -18.37 -52.36 15.64
CA PRO A 979 -19.60 -53.06 15.21
C PRO A 979 -19.85 -54.41 15.88
N ASP A 980 -18.81 -55.09 16.37
CA ASP A 980 -18.89 -56.43 16.95
C ASP A 980 -19.04 -56.39 18.49
N THR A 981 -18.50 -55.36 19.14
CA THR A 981 -18.44 -55.25 20.60
C THR A 981 -19.03 -53.96 21.17
N GLY A 982 -19.36 -53.00 20.30
CA GLY A 982 -19.73 -51.64 20.69
C GLY A 982 -21.11 -51.20 20.21
N TYR A 983 -21.24 -49.91 19.95
CA TYR A 983 -22.47 -49.23 19.58
C TYR A 983 -22.67 -49.07 18.07
N PHE A 984 -21.69 -49.44 17.26
CA PHE A 984 -21.89 -49.48 15.80
C PHE A 984 -22.68 -50.72 15.41
N THR A 985 -23.37 -50.61 14.28
CA THR A 985 -24.09 -51.71 13.64
C THR A 985 -23.50 -51.93 12.25
N SER A 986 -22.99 -53.13 11.97
CA SER A 986 -22.54 -53.49 10.63
C SER A 986 -23.70 -53.44 9.63
N ASN A 987 -23.51 -52.71 8.53
CA ASN A 987 -24.34 -52.86 7.36
C ASN A 987 -24.00 -54.21 6.73
N ALA A 988 -24.82 -55.25 6.93
CA ALA A 988 -24.69 -56.46 6.14
C ALA A 988 -24.69 -56.04 4.66
N PRO A 989 -23.71 -56.45 3.84
CA PRO A 989 -23.73 -56.12 2.44
C PRO A 989 -25.08 -56.59 1.90
N SER A 990 -25.80 -55.71 1.22
CA SER A 990 -26.87 -56.15 0.33
C SER A 990 -26.23 -56.95 -0.80
N GLY A 991 -25.83 -58.20 -0.52
CA GLY A 991 -25.38 -59.16 -1.52
C GLY A 991 -26.49 -59.33 -2.55
N VAL A 992 -26.27 -59.48 -3.86
CA VAL A 992 -25.18 -60.19 -4.55
C VAL A 992 -24.39 -61.08 -3.59
N GLU A 993 -25.06 -62.11 -3.09
CA GLU A 993 -24.37 -63.27 -2.54
C GLU A 993 -23.43 -63.82 -3.62
N THR A 994 -22.13 -63.59 -3.45
CA THR A 994 -21.12 -64.55 -3.88
C THR A 994 -21.00 -65.61 -2.78
N GLY A 995 -22.09 -66.31 -2.52
CA GLY A 995 -22.10 -67.58 -1.82
C GLY A 995 -21.97 -68.67 -2.87
N THR A 996 -20.88 -69.42 -2.84
CA THR A 996 -20.80 -70.72 -3.50
C THR A 996 -21.76 -71.68 -2.84
N GLU A 997 -23.03 -71.69 -3.27
CA GLU A 997 -23.87 -72.88 -3.16
C GLU A 997 -23.62 -73.75 -4.38
N GLU A 998 -22.86 -74.83 -4.19
CA GLU A 998 -22.82 -75.93 -5.16
C GLU A 998 -24.23 -76.52 -5.30
N ASN A 999 -24.73 -76.56 -6.55
CA ASN A 999 -25.96 -77.23 -7.02
C ASN A 999 -27.27 -76.41 -7.15
N VAL A 1000 -27.21 -75.10 -7.43
CA VAL A 1000 -28.41 -74.37 -7.92
C VAL A 1000 -28.41 -74.27 -9.46
N THR A 1001 -29.41 -74.88 -10.12
CA THR A 1001 -29.55 -74.90 -11.58
C THR A 1001 -30.67 -73.97 -12.07
N ILE A 1002 -30.56 -73.47 -13.30
CA ILE A 1002 -31.60 -72.65 -13.93
C ILE A 1002 -32.76 -73.57 -14.34
N THR A 1003 -33.97 -73.27 -13.87
CA THR A 1003 -35.18 -74.05 -14.21
C THR A 1003 -36.00 -73.39 -15.31
N GLU A 1004 -36.09 -72.05 -15.31
CA GLU A 1004 -36.84 -71.28 -16.31
C GLU A 1004 -36.14 -69.94 -16.59
N ILE A 1005 -36.28 -69.44 -17.81
CA ILE A 1005 -35.71 -68.16 -18.26
C ILE A 1005 -36.84 -67.37 -18.91
N TYR A 1006 -36.95 -66.10 -18.56
CA TYR A 1006 -37.97 -65.19 -19.07
C TYR A 1006 -37.34 -63.93 -19.66
N THR A 1007 -37.99 -63.35 -20.67
CA THR A 1007 -37.68 -61.99 -21.13
C THR A 1007 -38.12 -60.96 -20.07
N ALA A 1008 -37.65 -59.72 -20.19
CA ALA A 1008 -38.13 -58.60 -19.36
C ALA A 1008 -39.66 -58.37 -19.44
N HIS A 1009 -40.33 -58.93 -20.45
CA HIS A 1009 -41.78 -58.88 -20.65
C HIS A 1009 -42.52 -60.15 -20.19
N GLY A 1010 -41.83 -61.07 -19.51
CA GLY A 1010 -42.45 -62.26 -18.90
C GLY A 1010 -42.71 -63.44 -19.84
N GLN A 1011 -42.14 -63.44 -21.06
CA GLN A 1011 -42.21 -64.61 -21.95
C GLN A 1011 -41.10 -65.61 -21.65
N ARG A 1012 -41.45 -66.88 -21.50
CA ARG A 1012 -40.48 -67.97 -21.27
C ARG A 1012 -39.66 -68.25 -22.54
N ILE A 1013 -38.34 -68.34 -22.39
CA ILE A 1013 -37.38 -68.58 -23.46
C ILE A 1013 -36.44 -69.76 -23.08
N PRO A 1014 -35.93 -70.53 -24.05
CA PRO A 1014 -35.11 -71.70 -23.77
C PRO A 1014 -33.67 -71.36 -23.36
N GLU A 1015 -33.19 -70.16 -23.70
CA GLU A 1015 -31.84 -69.70 -23.43
C GLU A 1015 -31.81 -68.16 -23.31
N PRO A 1016 -30.89 -67.55 -22.54
CA PRO A 1016 -30.90 -66.10 -22.32
C PRO A 1016 -30.62 -65.35 -23.62
N GLN A 1017 -31.37 -64.29 -23.89
CA GLN A 1017 -31.22 -63.40 -25.05
C GLN A 1017 -30.44 -62.13 -24.68
N ARG A 1018 -29.93 -61.42 -25.68
CA ARG A 1018 -29.22 -60.15 -25.48
C ARG A 1018 -30.16 -59.13 -24.80
N GLY A 1019 -29.73 -58.56 -23.68
CA GLY A 1019 -30.56 -57.70 -22.82
C GLY A 1019 -30.93 -58.34 -21.48
N LEU A 1020 -31.94 -57.80 -20.79
CA LEU A 1020 -32.37 -58.23 -19.46
C LEU A 1020 -33.17 -59.53 -19.52
N ASN A 1021 -32.69 -60.56 -18.84
CA ASN A 1021 -33.34 -61.85 -18.66
C ASN A 1021 -33.69 -62.05 -17.19
N ILE A 1022 -34.79 -62.72 -16.93
CA ILE A 1022 -35.25 -63.09 -15.59
C ILE A 1022 -35.11 -64.60 -15.48
N LEU A 1023 -34.14 -65.08 -14.69
CA LEU A 1023 -33.87 -66.50 -14.46
C LEU A 1023 -34.58 -66.95 -13.20
N ARG A 1024 -35.27 -68.09 -13.27
CA ARG A 1024 -35.82 -68.79 -12.11
C ARG A 1024 -34.92 -69.96 -11.77
N MET A 1025 -34.44 -69.97 -10.53
CA MET A 1025 -33.48 -70.95 -10.03
C MET A 1025 -34.21 -72.11 -9.33
N SER A 1026 -33.59 -73.29 -9.26
CA SER A 1026 -34.16 -74.50 -8.64
C SER A 1026 -34.51 -74.36 -7.16
N ASN A 1027 -33.94 -73.38 -6.47
CA ASN A 1027 -34.25 -73.03 -5.08
C ASN A 1027 -35.34 -71.95 -4.94
N GLY A 1028 -36.06 -71.63 -6.01
CA GLY A 1028 -37.16 -70.66 -6.02
C GLY A 1028 -36.73 -69.20 -6.19
N MET A 1029 -35.43 -68.90 -6.20
CA MET A 1029 -34.93 -67.54 -6.42
C MET A 1029 -35.17 -67.05 -7.85
N ILE A 1030 -35.42 -65.75 -7.98
CA ILE A 1030 -35.50 -65.06 -9.28
C ILE A 1030 -34.28 -64.14 -9.42
N ARG A 1031 -33.46 -64.35 -10.46
CA ARG A 1031 -32.27 -63.54 -10.76
C ARG A 1031 -32.48 -62.72 -12.03
N LYS A 1032 -32.09 -61.45 -12.01
CA LYS A 1032 -32.05 -60.59 -13.20
C LYS A 1032 -30.65 -60.62 -13.78
N VAL A 1033 -30.50 -61.13 -15.01
CA VAL A 1033 -29.21 -61.29 -15.68
C VAL A 1033 -29.22 -60.57 -17.02
N ILE A 1034 -28.26 -59.65 -17.21
CA ILE A 1034 -28.07 -58.94 -18.46
C ILE A 1034 -27.03 -59.70 -19.30
N LYS A 1035 -27.46 -60.28 -20.43
CA LYS A 1035 -26.54 -60.91 -21.39
C LYS A 1035 -26.12 -59.85 -22.40
N LYS A 1036 -24.82 -59.53 -22.41
CA LYS A 1036 -24.22 -58.49 -23.28
C LYS A 1036 -24.31 -58.83 -24.76
#